data_AF-A0A2Y9HH83-F1
#
_entry.id   AF-A0A2Y9HH83-F1
#
_cell.length_a   1.000
_cell.length_b   1.000
_cell.length_c   1.000
_cell.angle_alpha   90.00
_cell.angle_beta   90.00
_cell.angle_gamma   90.00
#
_symmetry.space_group_name_H-M   'P 1'
#
loop_
_entity.id
_entity.type
_entity.pdbx_description
1 polymer ?
#
loop_
_entity_poly.entity_id
_entity_poly.type
_entity_poly.pdbx_seq_one_letter_code
_entity_poly.pdbx_strand_id
1 'polypeptide(L)'
;MDPRSRERRAGAVQSTNDSSALSKSSLAAHGYVHDPFTALLVPGTARRAPLIHRGYYVRARAVGHCVRAFLERTCAAPGAPRAQIVSLGAGSDSLYFRLKTAGWLAGAAVWEVDFLDVVRRKAERIQDTPELSALTGPFQSRDPASALCFESVDYRLLGLDLRQLPRLDQALAAAGLNAAAPTLLLAEAVLTYLEPSDAAALIAWAAQRFPDALFVIYEQMRPHDAFGQVMQQHFRQLNSPLHGLDCFPDVEAQQHRFLQAGWTACCAVDMNEFYRCFLPSEECQRMENLEAFDEFEEWHLKCAHYFILAASRGDTLSQTLVFPPSEAFPRIDPASPSGVFPASVVTNDSKGPNLKRYGHASVLLSPSIILSAGGFGEQEGRHCRVSKFHLLSRYCDFEWKGHQIYSCGTGTQWDGRLYHTMTRLSDTEVLVLGGRLSPVTPALGILQLRVSKSKDNSTEDLNVTITKAGPEDSTLSCWRHSTTEVSFENQKYLFVYGGRSVAEPVLSDWHFLHVGTMAWVSIPVEGEVPEGRHSHSACSWQGGVLIAGGLGASEEPLSSVLFLKSISCGFLWESVVIQPPITPRYSHTAHVLNGKLLLVGGVWIHSSSVPGVTVIDLTTGLSSEYQIDTTYVPWPLMLHNHTSILLPEEQQLLLLGGGGNCFSFGTYFNPHTVTLDLSSLSAGQ
;
A
#
# COMPACT_ATOMS: atom_id res chain seq x y z
N MET A 1 -25.86 25.42 6.44
CA MET A 1 -24.61 25.28 7.21
C MET A 1 -24.24 26.63 7.82
N ASP A 2 -23.95 26.66 9.12
CA ASP A 2 -23.54 27.85 9.89
C ASP A 2 -22.19 28.42 9.37
N PRO A 3 -22.03 29.75 9.15
CA PRO A 3 -20.77 30.37 8.74
C PRO A 3 -19.55 29.97 9.57
N ARG A 4 -19.69 29.82 10.89
CA ARG A 4 -18.58 29.41 11.77
C ARG A 4 -18.12 27.97 11.50
N SER A 5 -19.04 27.11 11.06
CA SER A 5 -18.70 25.74 10.65
C SER A 5 -17.94 25.70 9.33
N ARG A 6 -18.20 26.66 8.41
CA ARG A 6 -17.49 26.79 7.14
C ARG A 6 -16.06 27.30 7.32
N GLU A 7 -15.85 28.28 8.19
CA GLU A 7 -14.51 28.80 8.52
C GLU A 7 -13.62 27.75 9.20
N ARG A 8 -14.16 27.00 10.17
CA ARG A 8 -13.42 25.91 10.81
C ARG A 8 -13.02 24.80 9.83
N ARG A 9 -13.91 24.45 8.89
CA ARG A 9 -13.62 23.49 7.82
C ARG A 9 -12.56 24.01 6.84
N ALA A 10 -12.62 25.29 6.48
CA ALA A 10 -11.59 25.90 5.64
C ALA A 10 -10.21 25.86 6.32
N GLY A 11 -10.12 26.16 7.62
CA GLY A 11 -8.86 26.05 8.38
C GLY A 11 -8.32 24.61 8.43
N ALA A 12 -9.19 23.61 8.58
CA ALA A 12 -8.79 22.20 8.54
C ALA A 12 -8.27 21.77 7.15
N VAL A 13 -8.95 22.16 6.07
CA VAL A 13 -8.47 21.91 4.70
C VAL A 13 -7.14 22.62 4.46
N GLN A 14 -6.95 23.85 4.91
CA GLN A 14 -5.67 24.55 4.80
C GLN A 14 -4.52 23.81 5.53
N SER A 15 -4.79 23.14 6.65
CA SER A 15 -3.76 22.36 7.36
C SER A 15 -3.23 21.16 6.56
N THR A 16 -4.01 20.67 5.58
CA THR A 16 -3.56 19.59 4.69
C THR A 16 -2.40 20.06 3.80
N ASN A 17 -2.35 21.35 3.43
CA ASN A 17 -1.22 21.95 2.73
C ASN A 17 0.08 21.75 3.51
N ASP A 18 0.09 22.14 4.79
CA ASP A 18 1.31 22.14 5.59
C ASP A 18 1.87 20.72 5.77
N SER A 19 1.00 19.74 5.99
CA SER A 19 1.38 18.32 6.05
C SER A 19 1.95 17.81 4.72
N SER A 20 1.33 18.20 3.60
CA SER A 20 1.76 17.79 2.26
C SER A 20 3.09 18.44 1.88
N ALA A 21 3.26 19.72 2.17
CA ALA A 21 4.45 20.48 1.86
C ALA A 21 5.66 20.00 2.69
N LEU A 22 5.47 19.66 3.97
CA LEU A 22 6.50 18.99 4.78
C LEU A 22 6.89 17.62 4.21
N SER A 23 5.94 16.87 3.63
CA SER A 23 6.22 15.57 3.02
C SER A 23 7.01 15.71 1.71
N LYS A 24 6.69 16.71 0.88
CA LYS A 24 7.48 17.07 -0.33
C LYS A 24 8.89 17.56 0.03
N SER A 25 9.02 18.35 1.11
CA SER A 25 10.34 18.81 1.59
C SER A 25 11.19 17.63 2.12
N SER A 26 10.60 16.74 2.92
CA SER A 26 11.29 15.53 3.42
C SER A 26 11.74 14.64 2.27
N LEU A 27 10.88 14.43 1.27
CA LEU A 27 11.17 13.69 0.05
C LEU A 27 12.42 14.25 -0.67
N ALA A 28 12.46 15.56 -0.90
CA ALA A 28 13.57 16.23 -1.58
C ALA A 28 14.87 16.13 -0.77
N ALA A 29 14.79 16.33 0.56
CA ALA A 29 15.94 16.22 1.46
C ALA A 29 16.60 14.82 1.46
N HIS A 30 15.85 13.77 1.10
CA HIS A 30 16.34 12.39 1.00
C HIS A 30 16.66 11.96 -0.43
N GLY A 31 16.75 12.89 -1.40
CA GLY A 31 17.27 12.62 -2.74
C GLY A 31 16.30 11.90 -3.69
N TYR A 32 15.03 11.75 -3.32
CA TYR A 32 14.02 11.17 -4.20
C TYR A 32 13.74 12.07 -5.41
N VAL A 33 13.69 13.38 -5.17
CA VAL A 33 13.51 14.42 -6.20
C VAL A 33 14.53 15.55 -6.00
N HIS A 34 14.99 16.14 -7.09
CA HIS A 34 15.80 17.36 -7.03
C HIS A 34 14.89 18.59 -6.97
N ASP A 35 14.64 19.08 -5.76
CA ASP A 35 13.82 20.27 -5.52
C ASP A 35 14.43 21.13 -4.40
N PRO A 36 15.29 22.11 -4.74
CA PRO A 36 15.92 22.97 -3.76
C PRO A 36 14.97 24.02 -3.16
N PHE A 37 13.73 24.13 -3.64
CA PHE A 37 12.81 25.22 -3.28
C PHE A 37 11.79 24.83 -2.21
N THR A 38 11.43 23.54 -2.13
CA THR A 38 10.44 23.06 -1.13
C THR A 38 10.79 23.44 0.30
N ALA A 39 12.06 23.29 0.70
CA ALA A 39 12.54 23.66 2.04
C ALA A 39 12.51 25.19 2.30
N LEU A 40 12.56 26.01 1.24
CA LEU A 40 12.47 27.46 1.34
C LEU A 40 11.02 27.93 1.54
N LEU A 41 10.07 27.25 0.91
CA LEU A 41 8.64 27.60 0.93
C LEU A 41 7.90 27.12 2.19
N VAL A 42 8.44 26.15 2.91
CA VAL A 42 7.76 25.51 4.05
C VAL A 42 8.49 25.83 5.36
N PRO A 43 7.77 26.19 6.44
CA PRO A 43 8.38 26.35 7.74
C PRO A 43 8.65 24.99 8.41
N GLY A 44 9.88 24.80 8.89
CA GLY A 44 10.28 23.63 9.68
C GLY A 44 10.74 22.43 8.84
N THR A 45 11.18 21.39 9.55
CA THR A 45 11.67 20.14 8.96
C THR A 45 11.00 18.97 9.67
N ALA A 46 10.47 18.02 8.91
CA ALA A 46 9.90 16.81 9.49
C ALA A 46 10.23 15.60 8.62
N ARG A 47 11.03 14.66 9.15
CA ARG A 47 11.31 13.41 8.44
C ARG A 47 10.03 12.58 8.34
N ARG A 48 9.77 12.02 7.16
CA ARG A 48 8.71 11.05 6.91
C ARG A 48 9.29 9.64 6.78
N ALA A 49 8.42 8.63 6.90
CA ALA A 49 8.80 7.24 6.69
C ALA A 49 9.08 6.97 5.19
N PRO A 50 9.93 5.99 4.84
CA PRO A 50 10.21 5.63 3.45
C PRO A 50 8.96 5.35 2.61
N LEU A 51 7.92 4.73 3.19
CA LEU A 51 6.62 4.54 2.55
C LEU A 51 5.99 5.87 2.06
N ILE A 52 6.06 6.92 2.89
CA ILE A 52 5.56 8.25 2.54
C ILE A 52 6.42 8.86 1.43
N HIS A 53 7.74 8.70 1.50
CA HIS A 53 8.64 9.16 0.44
C HIS A 53 8.33 8.49 -0.90
N ARG A 54 8.24 7.15 -0.98
CA ARG A 54 7.83 6.45 -2.21
C ARG A 54 6.48 6.95 -2.72
N GLY A 55 5.51 7.13 -1.82
CA GLY A 55 4.19 7.69 -2.12
C GLY A 55 4.21 9.07 -2.76
N TYR A 56 5.00 9.99 -2.20
CA TYR A 56 5.14 11.35 -2.72
C TYR A 56 6.05 11.43 -3.94
N TYR A 57 7.00 10.51 -4.09
CA TYR A 57 7.83 10.38 -5.29
C TYR A 57 6.97 10.11 -6.52
N VAL A 58 6.17 9.04 -6.50
CA VAL A 58 5.32 8.70 -7.66
C VAL A 58 4.29 9.79 -7.96
N ARG A 59 3.76 10.46 -6.92
CA ARG A 59 2.92 11.66 -7.07
C ARG A 59 3.65 12.77 -7.84
N ALA A 60 4.86 13.14 -7.40
CA ALA A 60 5.65 14.20 -8.02
C ALA A 60 6.03 13.85 -9.47
N ARG A 61 6.35 12.58 -9.75
CA ARG A 61 6.67 12.11 -11.10
C ARG A 61 5.44 12.11 -12.01
N ALA A 62 4.28 11.67 -11.53
CA ALA A 62 3.03 11.67 -12.30
C ALA A 62 2.60 13.09 -12.71
N VAL A 63 2.59 14.03 -11.75
CA VAL A 63 2.27 15.43 -12.05
C VAL A 63 3.33 16.04 -12.97
N GLY A 64 4.61 15.78 -12.72
CA GLY A 64 5.72 16.26 -13.54
C GLY A 64 5.66 15.76 -14.98
N HIS A 65 5.24 14.50 -15.19
CA HIS A 65 5.03 13.91 -16.51
C HIS A 65 3.97 14.67 -17.30
N CYS A 66 2.81 14.95 -16.70
CA CYS A 66 1.75 15.71 -17.37
C CYS A 66 2.15 17.15 -17.70
N VAL A 67 2.80 17.83 -16.75
CA VAL A 67 3.27 19.22 -16.96
C VAL A 67 4.31 19.27 -18.09
N ARG A 68 5.25 18.32 -18.11
CA ARG A 68 6.26 18.22 -19.17
C ARG A 68 5.60 17.94 -20.52
N ALA A 69 4.69 16.96 -20.60
CA ALA A 69 3.98 16.63 -21.83
C ALA A 69 3.20 17.83 -22.39
N PHE A 70 2.59 18.65 -21.53
CA PHE A 70 1.92 19.89 -21.93
C PHE A 70 2.91 20.92 -22.48
N LEU A 71 4.00 21.19 -21.76
CA LEU A 71 5.00 22.20 -22.14
C LEU A 71 5.73 21.82 -23.44
N GLU A 72 6.12 20.56 -23.59
CA GLU A 72 6.81 20.06 -24.79
C GLU A 72 5.95 20.22 -26.04
N ARG A 73 4.62 20.14 -25.93
CA ARG A 73 3.70 20.31 -27.06
C ARG A 73 3.43 21.78 -27.38
N THR A 74 3.21 22.58 -26.34
CA THR A 74 2.74 23.97 -26.49
C THR A 74 3.87 24.97 -26.72
N CYS A 75 5.07 24.68 -26.22
CA CYS A 75 6.24 25.54 -26.38
C CYS A 75 7.12 25.15 -27.59
N ALA A 76 6.74 24.14 -28.38
CA ALA A 76 7.58 23.62 -29.47
C ALA A 76 7.70 24.56 -30.69
N ALA A 77 6.65 25.32 -31.00
CA ALA A 77 6.54 26.07 -32.25
C ALA A 77 6.98 27.54 -32.08
N PRO A 78 7.91 28.05 -32.91
CA PRO A 78 8.25 29.47 -32.92
C PRO A 78 7.03 30.34 -33.23
N GLY A 79 6.73 31.31 -32.36
CA GLY A 79 5.58 32.22 -32.51
C GLY A 79 4.25 31.70 -31.95
N ALA A 80 4.22 30.53 -31.32
CA ALA A 80 3.04 30.07 -30.59
C ALA A 80 2.66 31.03 -29.44
N PRO A 81 1.36 31.15 -29.11
CA PRO A 81 0.94 31.89 -27.93
C PRO A 81 1.59 31.30 -26.68
N ARG A 82 2.00 32.18 -25.76
CA ARG A 82 2.63 31.80 -24.50
C ARG A 82 1.73 30.82 -23.74
N ALA A 83 2.27 29.64 -23.40
CA ALA A 83 1.53 28.63 -22.66
C ALA A 83 1.20 29.10 -21.24
N GLN A 84 0.07 28.66 -20.70
CA GLN A 84 -0.39 29.07 -19.37
C GLN A 84 -0.56 27.86 -18.46
N ILE A 85 -0.08 27.94 -17.24
CA ILE A 85 -0.33 26.94 -16.20
C ILE A 85 -1.13 27.61 -15.09
N VAL A 86 -2.30 27.06 -14.78
CA VAL A 86 -3.17 27.48 -13.69
C VAL A 86 -3.19 26.37 -12.64
N SER A 87 -2.45 26.55 -11.55
CA SER A 87 -2.45 25.62 -10.42
C SER A 87 -3.56 26.00 -9.44
N LEU A 88 -4.60 25.19 -9.37
CA LEU A 88 -5.76 25.35 -8.49
C LEU A 88 -5.49 24.64 -7.17
N GLY A 89 -5.63 25.35 -6.04
CA GLY A 89 -5.23 24.83 -4.73
C GLY A 89 -3.73 24.57 -4.63
N ALA A 90 -2.92 25.52 -5.12
CA ALA A 90 -1.48 25.32 -5.29
C ALA A 90 -0.70 25.14 -3.98
N GLY A 91 -1.25 25.63 -2.85
CA GLY A 91 -0.58 25.57 -1.57
C GLY A 91 0.85 26.12 -1.62
N SER A 92 1.77 25.45 -0.94
CA SER A 92 3.20 25.76 -0.92
C SER A 92 3.99 25.05 -2.02
N ASP A 93 3.37 24.68 -3.15
CA ASP A 93 4.04 23.97 -4.24
C ASP A 93 5.20 24.79 -4.87
N SER A 94 6.24 24.09 -5.32
CA SER A 94 7.49 24.67 -5.85
C SER A 94 7.57 24.66 -7.38
N LEU A 95 6.53 24.20 -8.10
CA LEU A 95 6.54 23.94 -9.53
C LEU A 95 7.03 25.15 -10.34
N TYR A 96 6.55 26.35 -10.01
CA TYR A 96 7.00 27.58 -10.67
C TYR A 96 8.53 27.70 -10.65
N PHE A 97 9.16 27.57 -9.48
CA PHE A 97 10.61 27.75 -9.32
C PHE A 97 11.40 26.66 -10.06
N ARG A 98 10.90 25.42 -10.05
CA ARG A 98 11.48 24.32 -10.83
C ARG A 98 11.40 24.59 -12.33
N LEU A 99 10.28 25.10 -12.83
CA LEU A 99 10.11 25.45 -14.24
C LEU A 99 10.95 26.66 -14.64
N LYS A 100 11.05 27.68 -13.77
CA LYS A 100 11.86 28.88 -13.99
C LYS A 100 13.34 28.52 -14.18
N THR A 101 13.87 27.71 -13.27
CA THR A 101 15.28 27.29 -13.30
C THR A 101 15.59 26.32 -14.44
N ALA A 102 14.62 25.52 -14.87
CA ALA A 102 14.74 24.67 -16.05
C ALA A 102 14.54 25.43 -17.38
N GLY A 103 14.27 26.74 -17.36
CA GLY A 103 14.16 27.58 -18.56
C GLY A 103 12.80 27.56 -19.28
N TRP A 104 11.82 26.79 -18.78
CA TRP A 104 10.51 26.63 -19.44
C TRP A 104 9.67 27.92 -19.49
N LEU A 105 9.89 28.84 -18.53
CA LEU A 105 9.08 30.06 -18.44
C LEU A 105 9.44 31.15 -19.47
N ALA A 106 10.41 30.87 -20.35
CA ALA A 106 10.59 31.66 -21.57
C ALA A 106 9.37 31.55 -22.52
N GLY A 107 8.73 30.37 -22.57
CA GLY A 107 7.55 30.10 -23.39
C GLY A 107 6.24 29.97 -22.60
N ALA A 108 6.29 30.04 -21.27
CA ALA A 108 5.14 29.79 -20.39
C ALA A 108 5.02 30.80 -19.25
N ALA A 109 3.86 30.88 -18.61
CA ALA A 109 3.62 31.62 -17.37
C ALA A 109 2.72 30.82 -16.42
N VAL A 110 2.82 31.11 -15.11
CA VAL A 110 2.14 30.37 -14.05
C VAL A 110 1.23 31.30 -13.25
N TRP A 111 -0.01 30.85 -13.05
CA TRP A 111 -0.98 31.42 -12.13
C TRP A 111 -1.28 30.38 -11.07
N GLU A 112 -1.16 30.75 -9.81
CA GLU A 112 -1.57 29.91 -8.70
C GLU A 112 -2.77 30.53 -8.00
N VAL A 113 -3.72 29.67 -7.63
CA VAL A 113 -4.93 30.04 -6.92
C VAL A 113 -5.03 29.22 -5.66
N ASP A 114 -5.20 29.87 -4.51
CA ASP A 114 -5.50 29.21 -3.23
C ASP A 114 -6.27 30.17 -2.33
N PHE A 115 -6.67 29.73 -1.13
CA PHE A 115 -7.24 30.63 -0.14
C PHE A 115 -6.30 31.80 0.17
N LEU A 116 -6.90 32.96 0.41
CA LEU A 116 -6.19 34.22 0.60
C LEU A 116 -5.05 34.14 1.63
N ASP A 117 -5.29 33.48 2.76
CA ASP A 117 -4.28 33.35 3.81
C ASP A 117 -3.10 32.45 3.41
N VAL A 118 -3.36 31.39 2.62
CA VAL A 118 -2.31 30.50 2.10
C VAL A 118 -1.44 31.26 1.11
N VAL A 119 -2.07 31.98 0.18
CA VAL A 119 -1.37 32.78 -0.82
C VAL A 119 -0.54 33.89 -0.18
N ARG A 120 -1.08 34.61 0.81
CA ARG A 120 -0.35 35.66 1.52
C ARG A 120 0.90 35.12 2.20
N ARG A 121 0.79 34.03 2.96
CA ARG A 121 1.95 33.37 3.59
C ARG A 121 3.01 32.98 2.57
N LYS A 122 2.60 32.45 1.41
CA LYS A 122 3.53 32.10 0.33
C LYS A 122 4.20 33.34 -0.27
N ALA A 123 3.45 34.39 -0.55
CA ALA A 123 3.97 35.65 -1.09
C ALA A 123 4.99 36.30 -0.14
N GLU A 124 4.66 36.38 1.16
CA GLU A 124 5.58 36.84 2.21
C GLU A 124 6.85 36.00 2.24
N ARG A 125 6.72 34.66 2.20
CA ARG A 125 7.87 33.76 2.19
C ARG A 125 8.78 33.96 0.98
N ILE A 126 8.21 34.15 -0.21
CA ILE A 126 8.95 34.42 -1.45
C ILE A 126 9.71 35.74 -1.32
N GLN A 127 9.08 36.76 -0.75
CA GLN A 127 9.68 38.08 -0.56
C GLN A 127 10.83 38.03 0.46
N ASP A 128 10.63 37.34 1.58
CA ASP A 128 11.60 37.26 2.68
C ASP A 128 12.78 36.33 2.38
N THR A 129 12.71 35.54 1.30
CA THR A 129 13.75 34.59 0.91
C THR A 129 14.52 35.09 -0.32
N PRO A 130 15.79 35.51 -0.20
CA PRO A 130 16.59 36.06 -1.29
C PRO A 130 16.66 35.16 -2.54
N GLU A 131 16.76 33.85 -2.34
CA GLU A 131 16.85 32.86 -3.43
C GLU A 131 15.56 32.78 -4.26
N LEU A 132 14.39 32.96 -3.63
CA LEU A 132 13.09 32.93 -4.30
C LEU A 132 12.76 34.28 -4.95
N SER A 133 13.05 35.38 -4.25
CA SER A 133 12.85 36.74 -4.77
C SER A 133 13.76 37.03 -5.97
N ALA A 134 14.99 36.52 -6.00
CA ALA A 134 15.88 36.65 -7.14
C ALA A 134 15.33 36.00 -8.42
N LEU A 135 14.55 34.92 -8.30
CA LEU A 135 13.95 34.22 -9.45
C LEU A 135 12.69 34.90 -9.96
N THR A 136 11.87 35.44 -9.06
CA THR A 136 10.60 36.10 -9.40
C THR A 136 10.78 37.57 -9.81
N GLY A 137 11.84 38.23 -9.35
CA GLY A 137 12.11 39.64 -9.63
C GLY A 137 11.34 40.61 -8.71
N PRO A 138 11.40 41.92 -9.00
CA PRO A 138 10.80 42.94 -8.14
C PRO A 138 9.27 42.81 -8.09
N PHE A 139 8.76 42.83 -6.87
CA PHE A 139 7.34 42.68 -6.54
C PHE A 139 6.57 43.99 -6.66
N GLN A 140 5.34 43.93 -7.16
CA GLN A 140 4.37 45.02 -7.07
C GLN A 140 3.27 44.65 -6.07
N SER A 141 3.36 45.19 -4.84
CA SER A 141 2.27 45.07 -3.86
C SER A 141 1.06 45.82 -4.38
N ARG A 142 -0.03 45.09 -4.65
CA ARG A 142 -1.34 45.72 -4.91
C ARG A 142 -2.11 45.91 -3.60
N ASP A 143 -3.24 46.59 -3.71
CA ASP A 143 -4.23 46.80 -2.66
C ASP A 143 -4.46 45.49 -1.85
N PRO A 144 -4.34 45.52 -0.50
CA PRO A 144 -4.64 44.37 0.35
C PRO A 144 -6.02 43.74 0.14
N ALA A 145 -6.98 44.49 -0.41
CA ALA A 145 -8.31 44.00 -0.76
C ALA A 145 -8.38 43.28 -2.12
N SER A 146 -7.31 43.33 -2.93
CA SER A 146 -7.20 42.67 -4.23
C SER A 146 -7.08 41.15 -4.08
N ALA A 147 -7.67 40.42 -5.02
CA ALA A 147 -7.46 38.98 -5.14
C ALA A 147 -6.02 38.65 -5.61
N LEU A 148 -5.42 39.51 -6.44
CA LEU A 148 -4.05 39.35 -6.93
C LEU A 148 -3.07 39.79 -5.84
N CYS A 149 -2.49 38.82 -5.14
CA CYS A 149 -1.59 39.05 -4.01
C CYS A 149 -0.13 39.16 -4.44
N PHE A 150 0.23 38.55 -5.57
CA PHE A 150 1.59 38.60 -6.12
C PHE A 150 1.58 38.61 -7.63
N GLU A 151 2.44 39.43 -8.22
CA GLU A 151 2.61 39.53 -9.66
C GLU A 151 4.08 39.78 -10.01
N SER A 152 4.55 39.01 -10.99
CA SER A 152 5.81 39.20 -11.71
C SER A 152 5.58 38.99 -13.22
N VAL A 153 6.64 38.97 -14.01
CA VAL A 153 6.58 38.80 -15.48
C VAL A 153 5.90 37.48 -15.88
N ASP A 154 6.14 36.41 -15.12
CA ASP A 154 5.74 35.05 -15.47
C ASP A 154 5.10 34.28 -14.33
N TYR A 155 4.86 34.94 -13.18
CA TYR A 155 4.24 34.34 -11.99
C TYR A 155 3.19 35.23 -11.36
N ARG A 156 2.03 34.67 -11.04
CA ARG A 156 0.96 35.36 -10.34
C ARG A 156 0.35 34.48 -9.25
N LEU A 157 0.10 35.06 -8.08
CA LEU A 157 -0.60 34.40 -6.98
C LEU A 157 -1.93 35.09 -6.69
N LEU A 158 -3.02 34.32 -6.68
CA LEU A 158 -4.38 34.82 -6.48
C LEU A 158 -5.04 34.17 -5.26
N GLY A 159 -5.41 34.99 -4.27
CA GLY A 159 -6.12 34.59 -3.07
C GLY A 159 -7.63 34.52 -3.28
N LEU A 160 -8.15 33.36 -3.65
CA LEU A 160 -9.54 33.15 -4.05
C LEU A 160 -10.09 31.81 -3.55
N ASP A 161 -11.38 31.78 -3.28
CA ASP A 161 -12.13 30.56 -3.04
C ASP A 161 -12.58 29.96 -4.37
N LEU A 162 -12.15 28.72 -4.68
CA LEU A 162 -12.47 28.03 -5.92
C LEU A 162 -13.98 27.81 -6.12
N ARG A 163 -14.79 27.89 -5.05
CA ARG A 163 -16.26 27.81 -5.13
C ARG A 163 -16.90 29.07 -5.72
N GLN A 164 -16.18 30.19 -5.74
CA GLN A 164 -16.67 31.48 -6.23
C GLN A 164 -16.29 31.70 -7.70
N LEU A 165 -16.78 30.83 -8.59
CA LEU A 165 -16.38 30.80 -10.01
C LEU A 165 -16.47 32.15 -10.75
N PRO A 166 -17.53 32.97 -10.60
CA PRO A 166 -17.57 34.27 -11.28
C PRO A 166 -16.44 35.21 -10.86
N ARG A 167 -16.08 35.18 -9.57
CA ARG A 167 -14.97 35.98 -9.02
C ARG A 167 -13.63 35.42 -9.46
N LEU A 168 -13.49 34.09 -9.52
CA LEU A 168 -12.32 33.41 -10.07
C LEU A 168 -12.05 33.83 -11.52
N ASP A 169 -13.08 33.77 -12.35
CA ASP A 169 -13.02 34.12 -13.78
C ASP A 169 -12.55 35.58 -13.99
N GLN A 170 -13.20 36.51 -13.28
CA GLN A 170 -12.89 37.94 -13.35
C GLN A 170 -11.46 38.22 -12.88
N ALA A 171 -11.02 37.62 -11.77
CA ALA A 171 -9.70 37.86 -11.21
C ALA A 171 -8.58 37.28 -12.09
N LEU A 172 -8.78 36.10 -12.67
CA LEU A 172 -7.81 35.52 -13.62
C LEU A 172 -7.68 36.37 -14.88
N ALA A 173 -8.80 36.85 -15.43
CA ALA A 173 -8.79 37.77 -16.57
C ALA A 173 -8.08 39.08 -16.24
N ALA A 174 -8.36 39.68 -15.08
CA ALA A 174 -7.70 40.89 -14.59
C ALA A 174 -6.21 40.69 -14.33
N ALA A 175 -5.79 39.45 -14.01
CA ALA A 175 -4.40 39.04 -13.87
C ALA A 175 -3.76 38.61 -15.22
N GLY A 176 -4.38 38.95 -16.36
CA GLY A 176 -3.80 38.76 -17.68
C GLY A 176 -3.86 37.33 -18.24
N LEU A 177 -4.68 36.44 -17.66
CA LEU A 177 -4.88 35.10 -18.20
C LEU A 177 -5.71 35.17 -19.49
N ASN A 178 -5.13 34.75 -20.61
CA ASN A 178 -5.76 34.75 -21.93
C ASN A 178 -6.49 33.43 -22.19
N ALA A 179 -7.82 33.48 -22.36
CA ALA A 179 -8.62 32.29 -22.64
C ALA A 179 -8.25 31.58 -23.96
N ALA A 180 -7.73 32.31 -24.96
CA ALA A 180 -7.37 31.73 -26.26
C ALA A 180 -6.00 31.03 -26.27
N ALA A 181 -5.19 31.19 -25.23
CA ALA A 181 -3.88 30.56 -25.15
C ALA A 181 -3.99 29.12 -24.60
N PRO A 182 -3.12 28.18 -25.05
CA PRO A 182 -3.07 26.83 -24.50
C PRO A 182 -2.88 26.86 -22.99
N THR A 183 -3.79 26.20 -22.27
CA THR A 183 -3.84 26.30 -20.80
C THR A 183 -3.85 24.93 -20.12
N LEU A 184 -2.88 24.69 -19.24
CA LEU A 184 -2.87 23.59 -18.30
C LEU A 184 -3.56 24.03 -17.01
N LEU A 185 -4.63 23.34 -16.60
CA LEU A 185 -5.19 23.43 -15.26
C LEU A 185 -4.69 22.25 -14.45
N LEU A 186 -4.11 22.52 -13.28
CA LEU A 186 -3.58 21.50 -12.38
C LEU A 186 -4.33 21.57 -11.04
N ALA A 187 -4.95 20.46 -10.63
CA ALA A 187 -5.54 20.31 -9.30
C ALA A 187 -4.98 19.05 -8.62
N GLU A 188 -3.97 19.23 -7.77
CA GLU A 188 -3.25 18.13 -7.14
C GLU A 188 -3.73 17.90 -5.69
N ALA A 189 -4.66 16.95 -5.52
CA ALA A 189 -5.40 16.67 -4.28
C ALA A 189 -6.23 17.87 -3.80
N VAL A 190 -7.16 18.34 -4.64
CA VAL A 190 -7.91 19.60 -4.40
C VAL A 190 -9.40 19.45 -4.60
N LEU A 191 -9.85 18.92 -5.75
CA LEU A 191 -11.27 18.75 -6.05
C LEU A 191 -11.94 17.79 -5.07
N THR A 192 -11.19 16.82 -4.54
CA THR A 192 -11.68 15.91 -3.49
C THR A 192 -12.17 16.59 -2.21
N TYR A 193 -11.73 17.83 -1.93
CA TYR A 193 -12.16 18.60 -0.75
C TYR A 193 -13.36 19.51 -1.03
N LEU A 194 -13.79 19.63 -2.29
CA LEU A 194 -14.97 20.38 -2.68
C LEU A 194 -16.19 19.47 -2.70
N GLU A 195 -17.37 20.01 -2.41
CA GLU A 195 -18.62 19.27 -2.63
C GLU A 195 -18.72 18.85 -4.10
N PRO A 196 -19.32 17.68 -4.42
CA PRO A 196 -19.32 17.14 -5.79
C PRO A 196 -19.86 18.14 -6.82
N SER A 197 -20.88 18.94 -6.45
CA SER A 197 -21.45 19.98 -7.29
C SER A 197 -20.50 21.14 -7.57
N ASP A 198 -19.73 21.58 -6.56
CA ASP A 198 -18.79 22.70 -6.69
C ASP A 198 -17.61 22.29 -7.59
N ALA A 199 -17.08 21.08 -7.39
CA ALA A 199 -16.03 20.55 -8.24
C ALA A 199 -16.52 20.28 -9.68
N ALA A 200 -17.74 19.77 -9.86
CA ALA A 200 -18.33 19.62 -11.20
C ALA A 200 -18.48 20.97 -11.91
N ALA A 201 -18.92 22.01 -11.20
CA ALA A 201 -19.02 23.35 -11.75
C ALA A 201 -17.66 23.92 -12.17
N LEU A 202 -16.60 23.69 -11.37
CA LEU A 202 -15.23 24.11 -11.70
C LEU A 202 -14.69 23.38 -12.95
N ILE A 203 -14.92 22.07 -13.07
CA ILE A 203 -14.50 21.28 -14.25
C ILE A 203 -15.23 21.78 -15.52
N ALA A 204 -16.54 22.02 -15.42
CA ALA A 204 -17.34 22.53 -16.54
C ALA A 204 -16.96 23.96 -16.93
N TRP A 205 -16.72 24.83 -15.94
CA TRP A 205 -16.22 26.19 -16.17
C TRP A 205 -14.91 26.18 -16.94
N ALA A 206 -13.96 25.31 -16.56
CA ALA A 206 -12.68 25.21 -17.26
C ALA A 206 -12.86 24.78 -18.73
N ALA A 207 -13.71 23.78 -18.99
CA ALA A 207 -14.02 23.36 -20.37
C ALA A 207 -14.68 24.46 -21.20
N GLN A 208 -15.54 25.29 -20.59
CA GLN A 208 -16.20 26.40 -21.28
C GLN A 208 -15.25 27.57 -21.53
N ARG A 209 -14.35 27.86 -20.58
CA ARG A 209 -13.44 29.01 -20.65
C ARG A 209 -12.31 28.80 -21.64
N PHE A 210 -11.74 27.59 -21.71
CA PHE A 210 -10.53 27.34 -22.49
C PHE A 210 -10.84 26.41 -23.69
N PRO A 211 -10.69 26.89 -24.93
CA PRO A 211 -10.92 26.08 -26.13
C PRO A 211 -9.80 25.07 -26.39
N ASP A 212 -8.58 25.34 -25.91
CA ASP A 212 -7.42 24.44 -26.00
C ASP A 212 -6.77 24.31 -24.62
N ALA A 213 -7.05 23.19 -23.94
CA ALA A 213 -6.65 22.98 -22.55
C ALA A 213 -6.36 21.54 -22.18
N LEU A 214 -5.55 21.38 -21.14
CA LEU A 214 -5.33 20.12 -20.44
C LEU A 214 -5.72 20.32 -18.97
N PHE A 215 -6.62 19.51 -18.43
CA PHE A 215 -6.92 19.46 -17.00
C PHE A 215 -6.28 18.22 -16.41
N VAL A 216 -5.35 18.41 -15.48
CA VAL A 216 -4.66 17.35 -14.76
C VAL A 216 -5.13 17.32 -13.32
N ILE A 217 -5.55 16.13 -12.86
CA ILE A 217 -5.86 15.90 -11.45
C ILE A 217 -5.09 14.70 -10.90
N TYR A 218 -4.63 14.81 -9.67
CA TYR A 218 -4.06 13.70 -8.88
C TYR A 218 -4.86 13.59 -7.58
N GLU A 219 -5.63 12.53 -7.39
CA GLU A 219 -6.54 12.40 -6.24
C GLU A 219 -6.69 10.95 -5.76
N GLN A 220 -7.40 10.79 -4.64
CA GLN A 220 -7.74 9.51 -4.04
C GLN A 220 -8.85 8.80 -4.83
N MET A 221 -8.90 7.47 -4.72
CA MET A 221 -9.98 6.63 -5.23
C MET A 221 -10.17 5.37 -4.37
N ARG A 222 -11.11 4.50 -4.77
CA ARG A 222 -11.49 3.23 -4.14
C ARG A 222 -11.91 3.38 -2.66
N PRO A 223 -13.03 4.08 -2.37
CA PRO A 223 -13.45 4.34 -1.00
C PRO A 223 -13.91 3.10 -0.22
N HIS A 224 -14.33 2.03 -0.89
CA HIS A 224 -15.14 0.98 -0.27
C HIS A 224 -14.34 -0.17 0.32
N ASP A 225 -13.10 -0.39 -0.13
CA ASP A 225 -12.27 -1.47 0.43
C ASP A 225 -11.70 -1.12 1.81
N ALA A 226 -11.00 -2.08 2.43
CA ALA A 226 -10.47 -1.93 3.78
C ALA A 226 -9.52 -0.72 3.92
N PHE A 227 -8.63 -0.50 2.95
CA PHE A 227 -7.69 0.61 2.96
C PHE A 227 -8.42 1.93 2.68
N GLY A 228 -9.35 1.93 1.73
CA GLY A 228 -10.21 3.06 1.42
C GLY A 228 -11.01 3.57 2.62
N GLN A 229 -11.54 2.66 3.45
CA GLN A 229 -12.24 3.04 4.68
C GLN A 229 -11.32 3.68 5.72
N VAL A 230 -10.12 3.15 5.93
CA VAL A 230 -9.13 3.75 6.86
C VAL A 230 -8.75 5.15 6.38
N MET A 231 -8.51 5.31 5.07
CA MET A 231 -8.23 6.60 4.45
C MET A 231 -9.37 7.59 4.68
N GLN A 232 -10.62 7.21 4.40
CA GLN A 232 -11.77 8.08 4.59
C GLN A 232 -11.97 8.47 6.07
N GLN A 233 -11.80 7.52 6.98
CA GLN A 233 -11.89 7.77 8.42
C GLN A 233 -10.85 8.79 8.88
N HIS A 234 -9.60 8.67 8.43
CA HIS A 234 -8.53 9.62 8.73
C HIS A 234 -8.91 11.05 8.34
N PHE A 235 -9.35 11.26 7.10
CA PHE A 235 -9.74 12.58 6.61
C PHE A 235 -10.98 13.15 7.32
N ARG A 236 -11.93 12.30 7.73
CA ARG A 236 -13.05 12.72 8.59
C ARG A 236 -12.57 13.18 9.96
N GLN A 237 -11.63 12.45 10.58
CA GLN A 237 -11.06 12.81 11.89
C GLN A 237 -10.27 14.13 11.85
N LEU A 238 -9.62 14.43 10.72
CA LEU A 238 -8.96 15.72 10.49
C LEU A 238 -9.93 16.88 10.19
N ASN A 239 -11.24 16.63 10.14
CA ASN A 239 -12.26 17.60 9.71
C ASN A 239 -12.07 18.11 8.26
N SER A 240 -11.46 17.28 7.40
CA SER A 240 -11.23 17.55 5.98
C SER A 240 -11.70 16.36 5.13
N PRO A 241 -13.01 16.01 5.17
CA PRO A 241 -13.52 14.81 4.51
C PRO A 241 -13.34 14.86 2.99
N LEU A 242 -13.23 13.68 2.38
CA LEU A 242 -13.16 13.52 0.93
C LEU A 242 -14.59 13.39 0.39
N HIS A 243 -15.05 14.42 -0.32
CA HIS A 243 -16.47 14.58 -0.68
C HIS A 243 -16.88 13.84 -1.96
N GLY A 244 -15.97 13.71 -2.92
CA GLY A 244 -16.28 13.17 -4.26
C GLY A 244 -16.19 11.65 -4.39
N LEU A 245 -15.64 10.95 -3.40
CA LEU A 245 -15.26 9.54 -3.55
C LEU A 245 -16.45 8.60 -3.77
N ASP A 246 -17.56 8.78 -3.06
CA ASP A 246 -18.73 7.89 -3.20
C ASP A 246 -19.40 8.05 -4.58
N CYS A 247 -19.32 9.23 -5.19
CA CYS A 247 -19.89 9.49 -6.52
C CYS A 247 -18.93 9.10 -7.65
N PHE A 248 -17.61 9.19 -7.41
CA PHE A 248 -16.57 8.98 -8.40
C PHE A 248 -15.48 8.06 -7.82
N PRO A 249 -15.80 6.77 -7.60
CA PRO A 249 -14.98 5.86 -6.80
C PRO A 249 -13.73 5.35 -7.53
N ASP A 250 -13.64 5.46 -8.84
CA ASP A 250 -12.56 4.90 -9.65
C ASP A 250 -12.22 5.77 -10.86
N VAL A 251 -11.20 5.35 -11.61
CA VAL A 251 -10.72 6.06 -12.82
C VAL A 251 -11.79 6.16 -13.90
N GLU A 252 -12.66 5.16 -14.05
CA GLU A 252 -13.70 5.15 -15.09
C GLU A 252 -14.78 6.20 -14.78
N ALA A 253 -15.26 6.24 -13.53
CA ALA A 253 -16.21 7.25 -13.07
C ALA A 253 -15.63 8.67 -13.18
N GLN A 254 -14.33 8.86 -12.89
CA GLN A 254 -13.65 10.14 -13.06
C GLN A 254 -13.49 10.52 -14.53
N GLN A 255 -13.17 9.58 -15.43
CA GLN A 255 -13.14 9.85 -16.87
C GLN A 255 -14.51 10.29 -17.37
N HIS A 256 -15.57 9.57 -16.98
CA HIS A 256 -16.94 9.91 -17.34
C HIS A 256 -17.33 11.31 -16.86
N ARG A 257 -16.97 11.66 -15.62
CA ARG A 257 -17.20 12.99 -15.03
C ARG A 257 -16.62 14.13 -15.88
N PHE A 258 -15.40 13.98 -16.39
CA PHE A 258 -14.78 15.01 -17.24
C PHE A 258 -15.42 15.07 -18.63
N LEU A 259 -15.69 13.92 -19.26
CA LEU A 259 -16.33 13.87 -20.57
C LEU A 259 -17.73 14.52 -20.54
N GLN A 260 -18.53 14.23 -19.50
CA GLN A 260 -19.84 14.86 -19.31
C GLN A 260 -19.75 16.37 -19.08
N ALA A 261 -18.67 16.86 -18.48
CA ALA A 261 -18.45 18.29 -18.24
C ALA A 261 -17.98 19.05 -19.50
N GLY A 262 -17.83 18.37 -20.65
CA GLY A 262 -17.48 18.98 -21.93
C GLY A 262 -16.01 18.84 -22.33
N TRP A 263 -15.24 17.96 -21.69
CA TRP A 263 -13.89 17.61 -22.16
C TRP A 263 -13.95 16.62 -23.32
N THR A 264 -13.04 16.73 -24.28
CA THR A 264 -13.08 15.97 -25.55
C THR A 264 -12.48 14.58 -25.40
N ALA A 265 -11.37 14.47 -24.68
CA ALA A 265 -10.73 13.19 -24.38
C ALA A 265 -10.27 13.17 -22.92
N CYS A 266 -10.19 11.98 -22.34
CA CYS A 266 -9.81 11.81 -20.94
C CYS A 266 -9.10 10.47 -20.73
N CYS A 267 -7.93 10.49 -20.12
CA CYS A 267 -7.15 9.31 -19.78
C CYS A 267 -6.76 9.35 -18.30
N ALA A 268 -6.85 8.21 -17.62
CA ALA A 268 -6.53 8.10 -16.21
C ALA A 268 -5.90 6.74 -15.91
N VAL A 269 -4.89 6.75 -15.05
CA VAL A 269 -4.19 5.55 -14.58
C VAL A 269 -3.97 5.64 -13.08
N ASP A 270 -3.97 4.49 -12.40
CA ASP A 270 -3.58 4.44 -10.99
C ASP A 270 -2.06 4.54 -10.83
N MET A 271 -1.60 4.67 -9.59
CA MET A 271 -0.16 4.87 -9.36
C MET A 271 0.66 3.58 -9.50
N ASN A 272 0.06 2.39 -9.46
CA ASN A 272 0.79 1.15 -9.77
C ASN A 272 1.06 1.08 -11.28
N GLU A 273 0.03 1.34 -12.09
CA GLU A 273 0.13 1.43 -13.54
C GLU A 273 1.08 2.55 -13.95
N PHE A 274 0.99 3.75 -13.33
CA PHE A 274 1.92 4.85 -13.60
C PHE A 274 3.37 4.46 -13.29
N TYR A 275 3.62 3.90 -12.10
CA TYR A 275 4.96 3.53 -11.65
C TYR A 275 5.63 2.55 -12.61
N ARG A 276 4.89 1.61 -13.19
CA ARG A 276 5.43 0.55 -14.03
C ARG A 276 5.54 0.92 -15.50
N CYS A 277 4.54 1.62 -16.03
CA CYS A 277 4.48 1.91 -17.46
C CYS A 277 5.20 3.21 -17.85
N PHE A 278 5.37 4.16 -16.91
CA PHE A 278 5.82 5.51 -17.24
C PHE A 278 7.12 5.94 -16.55
N LEU A 279 7.65 5.13 -15.63
CA LEU A 279 8.98 5.35 -15.06
C LEU A 279 10.00 4.40 -15.68
N PRO A 280 11.17 4.90 -16.11
CA PRO A 280 12.27 4.04 -16.53
C PRO A 280 12.70 3.10 -15.39
N SER A 281 13.05 1.86 -15.72
CA SER A 281 13.51 0.86 -14.76
C SER A 281 14.72 1.33 -13.94
N GLU A 282 15.66 2.06 -14.56
CA GLU A 282 16.81 2.68 -13.87
C GLU A 282 16.38 3.68 -12.79
N GLU A 283 15.32 4.45 -13.04
CA GLU A 283 14.80 5.43 -12.09
C GLU A 283 14.03 4.76 -10.95
N CYS A 284 13.36 3.64 -11.22
CA CYS A 284 12.76 2.79 -10.19
C CYS A 284 13.84 2.20 -9.29
N GLN A 285 14.87 1.56 -9.87
CA GLN A 285 16.00 1.01 -9.13
C GLN A 285 16.74 2.07 -8.30
N ARG A 286 16.96 3.27 -8.86
CA ARG A 286 17.57 4.38 -8.12
C ARG A 286 16.74 4.72 -6.89
N MET A 287 15.43 4.88 -7.05
CA MET A 287 14.52 5.23 -5.96
C MET A 287 14.45 4.13 -4.90
N GLU A 288 14.35 2.87 -5.33
CA GLU A 288 14.25 1.72 -4.44
C GLU A 288 15.48 1.55 -3.53
N ASN A 289 16.65 1.99 -4.00
CA ASN A 289 17.93 1.93 -3.29
C ASN A 289 18.23 3.14 -2.38
N LEU A 290 17.36 4.17 -2.31
CA LEU A 290 17.62 5.35 -1.47
C LEU A 290 17.50 5.06 0.03
N GLU A 291 16.52 4.24 0.41
CA GLU A 291 16.25 3.91 1.81
C GLU A 291 15.82 2.45 1.93
N ALA A 292 16.19 1.80 3.04
CA ALA A 292 15.72 0.46 3.33
C ALA A 292 14.19 0.42 3.48
N PHE A 293 13.56 -0.56 2.83
CA PHE A 293 12.11 -0.62 2.69
C PHE A 293 11.58 -2.04 2.87
N ASP A 294 10.48 -2.19 3.64
CA ASP A 294 9.82 -3.49 3.85
C ASP A 294 8.30 -3.36 4.09
N GLU A 295 7.67 -2.32 3.52
CA GLU A 295 6.24 -2.01 3.66
C GLU A 295 5.50 -2.16 2.30
N PHE A 296 5.81 -3.23 1.56
CA PHE A 296 5.34 -3.45 0.18
C PHE A 296 3.82 -3.47 0.05
N GLU A 297 3.13 -4.12 1.01
CA GLU A 297 1.67 -4.18 1.04
C GLU A 297 1.07 -2.78 1.04
N GLU A 298 1.59 -1.90 1.89
CA GLU A 298 1.13 -0.53 2.05
C GLU A 298 1.50 0.37 0.87
N TRP A 299 2.65 0.12 0.24
CA TRP A 299 3.07 0.83 -0.97
C TRP A 299 2.12 0.56 -2.13
N HIS A 300 1.85 -0.72 -2.40
CA HIS A 300 0.97 -1.13 -3.48
C HIS A 300 -0.48 -0.74 -3.23
N LEU A 301 -0.97 -0.84 -1.97
CA LEU A 301 -2.30 -0.35 -1.60
C LEU A 301 -2.40 1.17 -1.74
N LYS A 302 -1.41 1.95 -1.26
CA LYS A 302 -1.38 3.40 -1.51
C LYS A 302 -1.44 3.71 -3.00
N CYS A 303 -0.72 2.95 -3.83
CA CYS A 303 -0.72 3.21 -5.26
C CYS A 303 -2.04 2.85 -5.95
N ALA A 304 -2.74 1.82 -5.46
CA ALA A 304 -4.07 1.45 -5.94
C ALA A 304 -5.17 2.45 -5.51
N HIS A 305 -4.90 3.31 -4.52
CA HIS A 305 -5.86 4.26 -3.96
C HIS A 305 -5.62 5.71 -4.40
N TYR A 306 -4.70 5.94 -5.33
CA TYR A 306 -4.46 7.23 -5.95
C TYR A 306 -4.35 7.08 -7.45
N PHE A 307 -4.82 8.08 -8.18
CA PHE A 307 -4.76 8.11 -9.63
C PHE A 307 -4.27 9.45 -10.15
N ILE A 308 -3.80 9.45 -11.39
CA ILE A 308 -3.53 10.65 -12.18
C ILE A 308 -4.46 10.62 -13.39
N LEU A 309 -5.12 11.73 -13.67
CA LEU A 309 -6.00 11.89 -14.82
C LEU A 309 -5.56 13.11 -15.61
N ALA A 310 -5.64 13.00 -16.93
CA ALA A 310 -5.41 14.08 -17.88
C ALA A 310 -6.59 14.12 -18.87
N ALA A 311 -7.40 15.18 -18.78
CA ALA A 311 -8.49 15.48 -19.70
C ALA A 311 -8.06 16.58 -20.66
N SER A 312 -8.26 16.39 -21.96
CA SER A 312 -7.90 17.36 -23.00
C SER A 312 -9.13 17.89 -23.72
N ARG A 313 -9.00 19.12 -24.19
CA ARG A 313 -9.95 19.80 -25.07
C ARG A 313 -9.17 20.60 -26.09
N GLY A 314 -9.68 20.67 -27.33
CA GLY A 314 -9.01 21.33 -28.45
C GLY A 314 -8.08 20.40 -29.23
N ASP A 315 -7.82 20.74 -30.50
CA ASP A 315 -7.12 19.86 -31.44
C ASP A 315 -5.64 19.66 -31.06
N THR A 316 -4.95 20.72 -30.62
CA THR A 316 -3.52 20.67 -30.27
C THR A 316 -3.22 19.63 -29.18
N LEU A 317 -4.07 19.59 -28.14
CA LEU A 317 -3.82 18.78 -26.95
C LEU A 317 -4.52 17.41 -26.99
N SER A 318 -5.55 17.24 -27.82
CA SER A 318 -6.31 15.98 -27.91
C SER A 318 -5.70 14.94 -28.86
N GLN A 319 -4.78 15.33 -29.74
CA GLN A 319 -4.18 14.43 -30.74
C GLN A 319 -3.15 13.45 -30.17
N THR A 320 -2.65 13.65 -28.95
CA THR A 320 -1.65 12.76 -28.34
C THR A 320 -2.03 12.43 -26.91
N LEU A 321 -2.18 11.14 -26.62
CA LEU A 321 -2.50 10.66 -25.27
C LEU A 321 -1.34 11.01 -24.32
N VAL A 322 -1.68 11.56 -23.16
CA VAL A 322 -0.69 11.80 -22.08
C VAL A 322 -0.25 10.47 -21.47
N PHE A 323 -1.18 9.50 -21.44
CA PHE A 323 -0.98 8.12 -21.04
C PHE A 323 -1.38 7.20 -22.20
N PRO A 324 -0.48 6.94 -23.17
CA PRO A 324 -0.71 5.91 -24.17
C PRO A 324 -0.99 4.55 -23.50
N PRO A 325 -1.89 3.71 -24.05
CA PRO A 325 -2.08 2.36 -23.58
C PRO A 325 -0.77 1.59 -23.58
N SER A 326 -0.51 0.82 -22.52
CA SER A 326 0.68 0.00 -22.39
C SER A 326 0.27 -1.43 -22.08
N GLU A 327 0.84 -2.39 -22.82
CA GLU A 327 0.68 -3.82 -22.52
C GLU A 327 1.56 -4.27 -21.34
N ALA A 328 2.47 -3.40 -20.87
CA ALA A 328 3.42 -3.73 -19.79
C ALA A 328 2.75 -3.91 -18.41
N PHE A 329 1.48 -3.53 -18.26
CA PHE A 329 0.72 -3.72 -17.03
C PHE A 329 -0.66 -4.31 -17.33
N PRO A 330 -0.74 -5.63 -17.55
CA PRO A 330 -2.02 -6.26 -17.84
C PRO A 330 -2.94 -6.16 -16.64
N ARG A 331 -4.18 -5.71 -16.85
CA ARG A 331 -5.24 -5.87 -15.87
C ARG A 331 -5.73 -7.32 -15.93
N ILE A 332 -5.67 -8.00 -14.80
CA ILE A 332 -6.06 -9.40 -14.62
C ILE A 332 -7.15 -9.40 -13.56
N ASP A 333 -8.37 -9.10 -13.99
CA ASP A 333 -9.51 -9.21 -13.09
C ASP A 333 -9.87 -10.68 -12.87
N PRO A 334 -10.17 -11.06 -11.61
CA PRO A 334 -10.58 -12.41 -11.28
C PRO A 334 -11.87 -12.78 -12.03
N ALA A 335 -12.08 -14.08 -12.23
CA ALA A 335 -13.39 -14.57 -12.65
C ALA A 335 -14.47 -14.15 -11.65
N SER A 336 -15.71 -14.00 -12.12
CA SER A 336 -16.85 -13.74 -11.24
C SER A 336 -16.89 -14.74 -10.09
N PRO A 337 -17.18 -14.29 -8.84
CA PRO A 337 -17.18 -15.18 -7.69
C PRO A 337 -18.09 -16.39 -7.91
N SER A 338 -17.55 -17.58 -7.69
CA SER A 338 -18.27 -18.86 -7.74
C SER A 338 -19.15 -19.09 -6.51
N GLY A 339 -18.90 -18.33 -5.44
CA GLY A 339 -19.67 -18.39 -4.21
C GLY A 339 -19.12 -17.43 -3.15
N VAL A 340 -19.59 -17.63 -1.93
CA VAL A 340 -19.23 -16.79 -0.78
C VAL A 340 -18.92 -17.69 0.42
N PHE A 341 -17.90 -17.32 1.19
CA PHE A 341 -17.59 -17.93 2.48
C PHE A 341 -18.08 -17.02 3.61
N PRO A 342 -19.02 -17.49 4.45
CA PRO A 342 -19.45 -16.76 5.63
C PRO A 342 -18.29 -16.52 6.60
N ALA A 343 -18.14 -15.27 7.04
CA ALA A 343 -17.18 -14.90 8.07
C ALA A 343 -17.88 -14.49 9.38
N SER A 344 -17.33 -14.90 10.51
CA SER A 344 -17.84 -14.53 11.84
C SER A 344 -16.72 -14.28 12.83
N VAL A 345 -16.97 -13.42 13.83
CA VAL A 345 -16.01 -13.17 14.90
C VAL A 345 -15.98 -14.36 15.87
N VAL A 346 -14.77 -14.81 16.19
CA VAL A 346 -14.53 -15.95 17.09
C VAL A 346 -14.88 -15.64 18.55
N THR A 347 -14.63 -14.41 19.01
CA THR A 347 -14.82 -13.99 20.40
C THR A 347 -15.80 -12.83 20.47
N ASN A 348 -17.05 -13.08 20.84
CA ASN A 348 -18.06 -12.02 21.03
C ASN A 348 -17.85 -11.19 22.30
N ASP A 349 -17.08 -11.69 23.27
CA ASP A 349 -16.94 -11.08 24.59
C ASP A 349 -15.62 -10.30 24.75
N SER A 350 -15.76 -9.06 25.20
CA SER A 350 -14.75 -8.05 25.57
C SER A 350 -13.79 -8.43 26.72
N LYS A 351 -13.65 -9.72 27.04
CA LYS A 351 -12.97 -10.21 28.25
C LYS A 351 -11.54 -10.73 28.03
N GLY A 352 -11.10 -10.93 26.79
CA GLY A 352 -9.75 -11.40 26.46
C GLY A 352 -8.92 -10.40 25.64
N PRO A 353 -7.57 -10.43 25.70
CA PRO A 353 -6.73 -9.58 24.86
C PRO A 353 -6.84 -9.99 23.39
N ASN A 354 -7.29 -9.09 22.51
CA ASN A 354 -7.36 -9.34 21.07
C ASN A 354 -5.97 -9.41 20.41
N LEU A 355 -5.82 -10.22 19.36
CA LEU A 355 -4.60 -10.33 18.57
C LEU A 355 -4.44 -9.16 17.56
N LYS A 356 -4.37 -7.93 18.09
CA LYS A 356 -4.18 -6.71 17.29
C LYS A 356 -2.72 -6.52 16.88
N ARG A 357 -2.29 -7.29 15.88
CA ARG A 357 -0.93 -7.22 15.33
C ARG A 357 -0.87 -7.78 13.91
N TYR A 358 0.18 -7.43 13.18
CA TYR A 358 0.50 -7.98 11.87
C TYR A 358 1.96 -8.44 11.79
N GLY A 359 2.30 -9.26 10.80
CA GLY A 359 3.66 -9.78 10.59
C GLY A 359 4.13 -10.74 11.69
N HIS A 360 3.19 -11.31 12.44
CA HIS A 360 3.42 -12.37 13.42
C HIS A 360 3.35 -13.75 12.75
N ALA A 361 3.73 -14.80 13.47
CA ALA A 361 3.46 -16.18 13.07
C ALA A 361 2.51 -16.85 14.07
N SER A 362 1.72 -17.81 13.59
CA SER A 362 0.78 -18.59 14.41
C SER A 362 0.91 -20.08 14.08
N VAL A 363 0.71 -20.94 15.06
CA VAL A 363 0.77 -22.40 14.89
C VAL A 363 -0.29 -23.10 15.72
N LEU A 364 -0.92 -24.14 15.15
CA LEU A 364 -1.83 -25.04 15.85
C LEU A 364 -1.02 -26.08 16.63
N LEU A 365 -0.94 -25.95 17.95
CA LEU A 365 -0.21 -26.86 18.85
C LEU A 365 -0.99 -28.17 19.07
N SER A 366 -2.28 -28.04 19.30
CA SER A 366 -3.24 -29.13 19.44
C SER A 366 -4.59 -28.67 18.90
N PRO A 367 -5.58 -29.56 18.67
CA PRO A 367 -6.90 -29.17 18.14
C PRO A 367 -7.61 -28.04 18.90
N SER A 368 -7.20 -27.80 20.15
CA SER A 368 -7.77 -26.81 21.05
C SER A 368 -6.84 -25.65 21.40
N ILE A 369 -5.60 -25.59 20.86
CA ILE A 369 -4.60 -24.61 21.27
C ILE A 369 -3.83 -24.06 20.05
N ILE A 370 -3.88 -22.75 19.88
CA ILE A 370 -3.10 -21.99 18.90
C ILE A 370 -2.16 -21.05 19.64
N LEU A 371 -0.89 -21.03 19.24
CA LEU A 371 0.11 -20.11 19.75
C LEU A 371 0.53 -19.12 18.66
N SER A 372 0.51 -17.84 18.98
CA SER A 372 0.98 -16.74 18.12
C SER A 372 2.11 -15.96 18.77
N ALA A 373 3.15 -15.62 18.00
CA ALA A 373 4.33 -14.91 18.49
C ALA A 373 4.82 -13.80 17.56
N GLY A 374 5.44 -12.78 18.16
CA GLY A 374 6.09 -11.66 17.47
C GLY A 374 5.11 -10.74 16.76
N GLY A 375 5.60 -10.08 15.70
CA GLY A 375 4.84 -9.10 14.93
C GLY A 375 4.92 -7.67 15.48
N PHE A 376 4.29 -6.74 14.76
CA PHE A 376 4.08 -5.36 15.20
C PHE A 376 2.60 -5.16 15.54
N GLY A 377 2.33 -4.58 16.71
CA GLY A 377 0.99 -4.55 17.26
C GLY A 377 0.84 -3.57 18.42
N GLU A 378 -0.29 -3.67 19.10
CA GLU A 378 -0.61 -2.86 20.27
C GLU A 378 -0.18 -3.57 21.57
N GLN A 379 0.67 -2.91 22.37
CA GLN A 379 1.02 -3.35 23.72
C GLN A 379 0.97 -2.14 24.66
N GLU A 380 0.16 -2.24 25.72
CA GLU A 380 0.02 -1.18 26.74
C GLU A 380 -0.32 0.20 26.14
N GLY A 381 -1.20 0.21 25.14
CA GLY A 381 -1.66 1.41 24.44
C GLY A 381 -0.63 2.03 23.48
N ARG A 382 0.47 1.34 23.19
CA ARG A 382 1.51 1.79 22.25
C ARG A 382 1.68 0.81 21.10
N HIS A 383 1.89 1.35 19.90
CA HIS A 383 2.26 0.56 18.74
C HIS A 383 3.75 0.21 18.83
N CYS A 384 4.06 -1.07 18.94
CA CYS A 384 5.42 -1.53 19.06
C CYS A 384 5.57 -2.97 18.57
N ARG A 385 6.82 -3.41 18.51
CA ARG A 385 7.13 -4.82 18.31
C ARG A 385 6.66 -5.61 19.53
N VAL A 386 5.85 -6.65 19.31
CA VAL A 386 5.15 -7.33 20.41
C VAL A 386 6.04 -8.40 21.03
N SER A 387 6.35 -8.24 22.31
CA SER A 387 7.15 -9.21 23.07
C SER A 387 6.32 -10.29 23.77
N LYS A 388 5.00 -10.11 23.85
CA LYS A 388 4.07 -11.06 24.47
C LYS A 388 3.59 -12.11 23.47
N PHE A 389 3.53 -13.35 23.93
CA PHE A 389 2.88 -14.44 23.21
C PHE A 389 1.37 -14.35 23.39
N HIS A 390 0.63 -14.80 22.39
CA HIS A 390 -0.82 -14.88 22.45
C HIS A 390 -1.23 -16.34 22.27
N LEU A 391 -2.08 -16.81 23.17
CA LEU A 391 -2.62 -18.15 23.16
C LEU A 391 -4.12 -18.06 22.90
N LEU A 392 -4.59 -18.73 21.86
CA LEU A 392 -6.01 -18.96 21.66
C LEU A 392 -6.30 -20.40 22.05
N SER A 393 -7.20 -20.61 23.00
CA SER A 393 -7.51 -21.95 23.51
C SER A 393 -9.01 -22.18 23.65
N ARG A 394 -9.51 -23.37 23.34
CA ARG A 394 -10.90 -23.76 23.60
C ARG A 394 -10.97 -24.93 24.58
N TYR A 395 -11.71 -24.75 25.68
CA TYR A 395 -11.94 -25.79 26.70
C TYR A 395 -13.42 -25.82 27.06
N CYS A 396 -14.01 -27.02 27.13
CA CYS A 396 -15.37 -27.34 27.60
C CYS A 396 -16.56 -26.70 26.85
N ASP A 397 -16.50 -25.41 26.51
CA ASP A 397 -17.60 -24.63 25.92
C ASP A 397 -17.52 -24.55 24.38
N PHE A 398 -16.53 -25.20 23.77
CA PHE A 398 -16.15 -25.12 22.34
C PHE A 398 -15.80 -23.72 21.80
N GLU A 399 -15.99 -22.67 22.60
CA GLU A 399 -15.57 -21.31 22.28
C GLU A 399 -14.07 -21.09 22.51
N TRP A 400 -13.45 -20.39 21.56
CA TRP A 400 -12.06 -19.96 21.67
C TRP A 400 -11.92 -18.79 22.64
N LYS A 401 -10.97 -18.87 23.56
CA LYS A 401 -10.64 -17.83 24.55
C LYS A 401 -9.17 -17.42 24.38
N GLY A 402 -8.94 -16.11 24.25
CA GLY A 402 -7.61 -15.54 24.07
C GLY A 402 -6.95 -15.19 25.40
N HIS A 403 -5.65 -15.51 25.53
CA HIS A 403 -4.83 -15.23 26.71
C HIS A 403 -3.47 -14.67 26.28
N GLN A 404 -2.91 -13.74 27.06
CA GLN A 404 -1.53 -13.29 26.89
C GLN A 404 -0.63 -14.04 27.85
N ILE A 405 0.45 -14.61 27.34
CA ILE A 405 1.42 -15.35 28.16
C ILE A 405 2.81 -14.75 28.03
N TYR A 406 3.56 -14.84 29.11
CA TYR A 406 4.91 -14.28 29.23
C TYR A 406 5.96 -15.36 29.04
N SER A 407 7.14 -14.96 28.56
CA SER A 407 8.31 -15.82 28.63
C SER A 407 8.78 -15.92 30.08
N CYS A 408 9.00 -17.13 30.59
CA CYS A 408 9.57 -17.36 31.92
C CYS A 408 10.99 -17.92 31.81
N GLY A 409 11.93 -17.37 32.60
CA GLY A 409 13.28 -17.90 32.76
C GLY A 409 14.41 -16.88 32.54
N THR A 410 15.64 -17.26 32.90
CA THR A 410 16.89 -16.49 32.72
C THR A 410 17.58 -16.76 31.37
N GLY A 411 16.89 -17.43 30.43
CA GLY A 411 17.41 -17.88 29.14
C GLY A 411 17.43 -16.80 28.06
N THR A 412 17.32 -17.21 26.79
CA THR A 412 17.30 -16.29 25.64
C THR A 412 16.00 -15.49 25.65
N GLN A 413 16.10 -14.16 25.50
CA GLN A 413 14.94 -13.28 25.48
C GLN A 413 14.24 -13.29 24.12
N TRP A 414 12.91 -13.27 24.11
CA TRP A 414 12.13 -13.05 22.90
C TRP A 414 12.35 -11.63 22.35
N ASP A 415 12.71 -11.53 21.07
CA ASP A 415 13.06 -10.28 20.42
C ASP A 415 11.89 -9.60 19.68
N GLY A 416 10.71 -10.23 19.70
CA GLY A 416 9.48 -9.73 19.06
C GLY A 416 9.50 -9.77 17.53
N ARG A 417 10.46 -10.45 16.89
CA ARG A 417 10.71 -10.42 15.44
C ARG A 417 9.45 -10.47 14.56
N LEU A 418 9.51 -9.81 13.42
CA LEU A 418 8.47 -9.84 12.38
C LEU A 418 8.86 -10.79 11.26
N TYR A 419 7.87 -11.33 10.54
CA TYR A 419 8.03 -12.10 9.31
C TYR A 419 8.98 -13.30 9.44
N HIS A 420 8.98 -13.91 10.63
CA HIS A 420 9.56 -15.20 10.91
C HIS A 420 8.51 -16.28 10.62
N THR A 421 8.93 -17.54 10.61
CA THR A 421 8.01 -18.67 10.59
C THR A 421 8.00 -19.39 11.94
N MET A 422 6.89 -20.08 12.21
CA MET A 422 6.72 -20.96 13.36
C MET A 422 6.31 -22.33 12.86
N THR A 423 7.01 -23.39 13.28
CA THR A 423 6.68 -24.77 12.92
C THR A 423 6.54 -25.62 14.16
N ARG A 424 5.42 -26.35 14.26
CA ARG A 424 5.16 -27.28 15.36
C ARG A 424 6.11 -28.47 15.26
N LEU A 425 6.82 -28.77 16.35
CA LEU A 425 7.61 -29.99 16.49
C LEU A 425 6.87 -31.05 17.30
N SER A 426 6.15 -30.62 18.34
CA SER A 426 5.29 -31.45 19.18
C SER A 426 4.16 -30.61 19.77
N ASP A 427 3.29 -31.20 20.57
CA ASP A 427 2.17 -30.48 21.23
C ASP A 427 2.65 -29.39 22.19
N THR A 428 3.93 -29.39 22.56
CA THR A 428 4.53 -28.42 23.50
C THR A 428 5.72 -27.67 22.91
N GLU A 429 6.19 -28.03 21.72
CA GLU A 429 7.42 -27.47 21.15
C GLU A 429 7.20 -26.87 19.77
N VAL A 430 7.73 -25.66 19.57
CA VAL A 430 7.66 -24.91 18.32
C VAL A 430 9.05 -24.41 17.96
N LEU A 431 9.43 -24.59 16.70
CA LEU A 431 10.63 -23.99 16.13
C LEU A 431 10.30 -22.65 15.49
N VAL A 432 11.14 -21.64 15.70
CA VAL A 432 11.06 -20.31 15.10
C VAL A 432 12.29 -20.08 14.22
N LEU A 433 12.05 -19.69 12.96
CA LEU A 433 13.11 -19.47 11.97
C LEU A 433 13.05 -18.07 11.35
N GLY A 434 14.25 -17.50 11.19
CA GLY A 434 14.50 -16.19 10.56
C GLY A 434 13.67 -15.06 11.15
N GLY A 435 13.23 -14.14 10.29
CA GLY A 435 12.53 -12.91 10.65
C GLY A 435 13.46 -11.69 10.74
N ARG A 436 12.90 -10.54 11.12
CA ARG A 436 13.65 -9.29 11.23
C ARG A 436 13.24 -8.43 12.42
N LEU A 437 14.15 -7.56 12.83
CA LEU A 437 13.95 -6.51 13.83
C LEU A 437 13.73 -5.14 13.16
N SER A 438 14.40 -4.90 12.05
CA SER A 438 14.23 -3.72 11.18
C SER A 438 14.49 -4.14 9.72
N PRO A 439 14.13 -3.33 8.71
CA PRO A 439 14.44 -3.62 7.31
C PRO A 439 15.94 -3.84 7.00
N VAL A 440 16.85 -3.49 7.93
CA VAL A 440 18.30 -3.69 7.81
C VAL A 440 18.88 -4.58 8.91
N THR A 441 18.05 -5.11 9.80
CA THR A 441 18.48 -5.90 10.95
C THR A 441 17.73 -7.23 10.97
N PRO A 442 18.33 -8.31 10.45
CA PRO A 442 17.74 -9.64 10.51
C PRO A 442 17.66 -10.11 11.97
N ALA A 443 16.68 -10.93 12.26
CA ALA A 443 16.63 -11.66 13.53
C ALA A 443 17.54 -12.89 13.40
N LEU A 444 18.33 -13.15 14.44
CA LEU A 444 19.35 -14.20 14.40
C LEU A 444 18.95 -15.39 15.26
N GLY A 445 19.54 -16.53 14.92
CA GLY A 445 19.40 -17.79 15.63
C GLY A 445 18.08 -18.53 15.36
N ILE A 446 18.16 -19.85 15.47
CA ILE A 446 17.02 -20.75 15.51
C ILE A 446 16.54 -20.77 16.97
N LEU A 447 15.28 -20.41 17.21
CA LEU A 447 14.71 -20.44 18.55
C LEU A 447 13.75 -21.61 18.70
N GLN A 448 13.78 -22.28 19.83
CA GLN A 448 12.81 -23.28 20.22
C GLN A 448 11.98 -22.75 21.40
N LEU A 449 10.68 -22.68 21.19
CA LEU A 449 9.68 -22.33 22.18
C LEU A 449 9.13 -23.62 22.78
N ARG A 450 9.19 -23.75 24.11
CA ARG A 450 8.57 -24.85 24.84
C ARG A 450 7.48 -24.32 25.75
N VAL A 451 6.25 -24.75 25.50
CA VAL A 451 5.04 -24.40 26.25
C VAL A 451 4.86 -25.41 27.40
N SER A 452 4.69 -24.90 28.62
CA SER A 452 4.54 -25.72 29.82
C SER A 452 3.47 -25.16 30.75
N LYS A 453 2.82 -26.02 31.54
CA LYS A 453 1.88 -25.58 32.58
C LYS A 453 2.67 -24.96 33.75
N SER A 454 2.16 -23.85 34.28
CA SER A 454 2.72 -23.22 35.49
C SER A 454 2.70 -24.20 36.66
N LYS A 455 3.68 -24.06 37.57
CA LYS A 455 3.77 -24.85 38.80
C LYS A 455 2.77 -24.40 39.86
N ASP A 456 2.20 -23.20 39.70
CA ASP A 456 1.11 -22.71 40.53
C ASP A 456 -0.20 -23.30 39.99
N ASN A 457 -0.91 -24.03 40.86
CA ASN A 457 -1.97 -24.99 40.55
C ASN A 457 -3.29 -24.37 40.02
N SER A 458 -3.26 -23.17 39.40
CA SER A 458 -4.37 -22.62 38.62
C SER A 458 -4.35 -23.25 37.22
N THR A 459 -5.47 -23.81 36.80
CA THR A 459 -5.63 -24.60 35.57
C THR A 459 -5.44 -23.83 34.25
N GLU A 460 -5.01 -22.56 34.28
CA GLU A 460 -5.02 -21.64 33.12
C GLU A 460 -3.69 -20.95 32.81
N ASP A 461 -2.65 -21.05 33.65
CA ASP A 461 -1.39 -20.33 33.41
C ASP A 461 -0.38 -21.19 32.62
N LEU A 462 -0.34 -21.02 31.30
CA LEU A 462 0.69 -21.58 30.42
C LEU A 462 1.88 -20.62 30.32
N ASN A 463 3.09 -21.15 30.44
CA ASN A 463 4.34 -20.40 30.32
C ASN A 463 5.13 -20.86 29.10
N VAL A 464 5.84 -19.92 28.46
CA VAL A 464 6.74 -20.21 27.35
C VAL A 464 8.19 -20.09 27.81
N THR A 465 8.97 -21.14 27.57
CA THR A 465 10.43 -21.11 27.75
C THR A 465 11.09 -21.04 26.38
N ILE A 466 12.17 -20.26 26.27
CA ILE A 466 12.83 -19.97 25.00
C ILE A 466 14.28 -20.42 25.09
N THR A 467 14.69 -21.22 24.12
CA THR A 467 16.06 -21.72 24.00
C THR A 467 16.57 -21.50 22.59
N LYS A 468 17.88 -21.30 22.43
CA LYS A 468 18.52 -21.38 21.13
C LYS A 468 18.65 -22.85 20.75
N ALA A 469 18.39 -23.17 19.49
CA ALA A 469 18.57 -24.50 18.93
C ALA A 469 19.64 -24.46 17.83
N GLY A 470 20.31 -25.60 17.61
CA GLY A 470 21.35 -25.75 16.58
C GLY A 470 22.73 -25.19 16.93
N PRO A 471 23.72 -25.41 16.05
CA PRO A 471 25.08 -24.88 16.20
C PRO A 471 25.13 -23.35 16.18
N GLU A 472 26.14 -22.73 16.83
CA GLU A 472 26.27 -21.26 16.85
C GLU A 472 26.42 -20.63 15.45
N ASP A 473 27.00 -21.37 14.50
CA ASP A 473 27.24 -20.94 13.12
C ASP A 473 26.03 -21.14 12.17
N SER A 474 24.95 -21.79 12.62
CA SER A 474 23.79 -22.10 11.77
C SER A 474 22.79 -20.94 11.73
N THR A 475 23.15 -19.81 11.10
CA THR A 475 22.29 -18.63 11.07
C THR A 475 21.52 -18.48 9.75
N LEU A 476 20.20 -18.67 9.80
CA LEU A 476 19.31 -18.19 8.74
C LEU A 476 19.06 -16.69 8.92
N SER A 477 19.50 -15.87 7.97
CA SER A 477 19.39 -14.42 8.01
C SER A 477 18.39 -13.89 6.97
N CYS A 478 17.18 -14.46 6.93
CA CYS A 478 16.13 -14.03 6.02
C CYS A 478 14.77 -13.85 6.71
N TRP A 479 13.90 -13.05 6.10
CA TRP A 479 12.51 -12.81 6.53
C TRP A 479 11.55 -12.85 5.34
N ARG A 480 10.24 -12.95 5.59
CA ARG A 480 9.21 -13.11 4.55
C ARG A 480 9.44 -14.35 3.67
N HIS A 481 10.20 -15.32 4.17
CA HIS A 481 10.38 -16.65 3.59
C HIS A 481 9.23 -17.55 4.04
N SER A 482 9.14 -18.73 3.45
CA SER A 482 8.25 -19.79 3.91
C SER A 482 9.05 -20.94 4.53
N THR A 483 8.41 -21.69 5.41
CA THR A 483 8.93 -22.96 5.90
C THR A 483 7.84 -24.02 5.87
N THR A 484 8.14 -25.21 5.38
CA THR A 484 7.18 -26.31 5.31
C THR A 484 7.84 -27.62 5.73
N GLU A 485 7.15 -28.43 6.54
CA GLU A 485 7.64 -29.75 6.93
C GLU A 485 7.58 -30.70 5.71
N VAL A 486 8.69 -31.38 5.45
CA VAL A 486 8.83 -32.45 4.45
C VAL A 486 9.52 -33.66 5.07
N SER A 487 9.39 -34.81 4.44
CA SER A 487 10.06 -36.05 4.86
C SER A 487 10.93 -36.61 3.75
N PHE A 488 12.12 -37.08 4.10
CA PHE A 488 13.06 -37.75 3.19
C PHE A 488 13.80 -38.85 3.96
N GLU A 489 13.90 -40.06 3.39
CA GLU A 489 14.53 -41.22 4.05
C GLU A 489 14.03 -41.48 5.49
N ASN A 490 12.71 -41.36 5.72
CA ASN A 490 12.05 -41.49 7.03
C ASN A 490 12.52 -40.48 8.09
N GLN A 491 13.17 -39.40 7.68
CA GLN A 491 13.56 -38.28 8.55
C GLN A 491 12.77 -37.02 8.18
N LYS A 492 12.58 -36.15 9.17
CA LYS A 492 11.83 -34.90 9.03
C LYS A 492 12.77 -33.72 8.79
N TYR A 493 12.39 -32.88 7.85
CA TYR A 493 13.10 -31.67 7.50
C TYR A 493 12.14 -30.48 7.41
N LEU A 494 12.64 -29.29 7.70
CA LEU A 494 11.97 -28.06 7.31
C LEU A 494 12.60 -27.57 6.03
N PHE A 495 11.79 -27.54 4.97
CA PHE A 495 12.13 -26.91 3.72
C PHE A 495 11.91 -25.40 3.85
N VAL A 496 12.95 -24.62 3.62
CA VAL A 496 12.94 -23.15 3.64
C VAL A 496 13.10 -22.67 2.21
N TYR A 497 12.27 -21.72 1.76
CA TYR A 497 12.38 -21.15 0.42
C TYR A 497 12.20 -19.63 0.41
N GLY A 498 13.04 -18.99 -0.40
CA GLY A 498 12.95 -17.56 -0.74
C GLY A 498 13.01 -16.62 0.47
N GLY A 499 12.32 -15.50 0.36
CA GLY A 499 12.36 -14.42 1.35
C GLY A 499 13.30 -13.28 0.94
N ARG A 500 13.70 -12.49 1.94
CA ARG A 500 14.59 -11.33 1.77
C ARG A 500 15.73 -11.39 2.77
N SER A 501 16.88 -10.86 2.41
CA SER A 501 17.99 -10.62 3.32
C SER A 501 18.48 -9.17 3.20
N VAL A 502 19.48 -8.80 3.99
CA VAL A 502 20.13 -7.48 3.87
C VAL A 502 20.97 -7.41 2.59
N ALA A 503 21.59 -8.52 2.18
CA ALA A 503 22.46 -8.59 1.01
C ALA A 503 21.68 -8.72 -0.30
N GLU A 504 20.60 -9.49 -0.27
CA GLU A 504 19.79 -9.82 -1.44
C GLU A 504 18.32 -9.49 -1.17
N PRO A 505 17.71 -8.57 -1.95
CA PRO A 505 16.35 -8.10 -1.70
C PRO A 505 15.29 -9.17 -1.97
N VAL A 506 15.56 -10.13 -2.84
CA VAL A 506 14.66 -11.24 -3.18
C VAL A 506 15.48 -12.52 -3.38
N LEU A 507 15.22 -13.52 -2.56
CA LEU A 507 15.94 -14.79 -2.53
C LEU A 507 15.24 -15.86 -3.39
N SER A 508 16.04 -16.73 -4.03
CA SER A 508 15.59 -17.88 -4.84
C SER A 508 16.13 -19.22 -4.34
N ASP A 509 16.95 -19.19 -3.28
CA ASP A 509 17.57 -20.37 -2.70
C ASP A 509 16.60 -21.15 -1.81
N TRP A 510 16.96 -22.41 -1.58
CA TRP A 510 16.27 -23.28 -0.65
C TRP A 510 17.25 -24.00 0.27
N HIS A 511 16.74 -24.35 1.45
CA HIS A 511 17.51 -25.05 2.46
C HIS A 511 16.67 -26.12 3.14
N PHE A 512 17.31 -27.22 3.57
CA PHE A 512 16.67 -28.25 4.37
C PHE A 512 17.29 -28.26 5.78
N LEU A 513 16.48 -27.95 6.79
CA LEU A 513 16.89 -28.05 8.18
C LEU A 513 16.44 -29.41 8.74
N HIS A 514 17.39 -30.27 9.12
CA HIS A 514 17.05 -31.54 9.77
C HIS A 514 16.48 -31.29 11.17
N VAL A 515 15.23 -31.71 11.41
CA VAL A 515 14.48 -31.37 12.63
C VAL A 515 15.10 -31.99 13.89
N GLY A 516 15.75 -33.15 13.80
CA GLY A 516 16.32 -33.82 14.97
C GLY A 516 17.66 -33.23 15.43
N THR A 517 18.50 -32.81 14.49
CA THR A 517 19.87 -32.33 14.78
C THR A 517 19.99 -30.82 14.68
N MET A 518 18.98 -30.14 14.12
CA MET A 518 19.01 -28.71 13.78
C MET A 518 20.20 -28.34 12.89
N ALA A 519 20.63 -29.28 12.05
CA ALA A 519 21.70 -29.07 11.07
C ALA A 519 21.11 -28.84 9.68
N TRP A 520 21.68 -27.89 8.96
CA TRP A 520 21.39 -27.69 7.55
C TRP A 520 21.99 -28.83 6.73
N VAL A 521 21.19 -29.41 5.84
CA VAL A 521 21.61 -30.51 4.96
C VAL A 521 21.28 -30.18 3.51
N SER A 522 22.02 -30.82 2.60
CA SER A 522 21.72 -30.79 1.18
C SER A 522 20.95 -32.04 0.80
N ILE A 523 19.74 -31.88 0.29
CA ILE A 523 18.95 -32.95 -0.32
C ILE A 523 18.88 -32.65 -1.82
N PRO A 524 19.06 -33.64 -2.72
CA PRO A 524 18.96 -33.42 -4.15
C PRO A 524 17.60 -32.83 -4.55
N VAL A 525 17.63 -31.78 -5.35
CA VAL A 525 16.44 -31.17 -5.96
C VAL A 525 16.67 -31.04 -7.45
N GLU A 526 15.78 -31.62 -8.24
CA GLU A 526 15.81 -31.61 -9.70
C GLU A 526 14.72 -30.69 -10.27
N GLY A 527 14.74 -30.45 -11.58
CA GLY A 527 13.72 -29.67 -12.29
C GLY A 527 14.10 -28.20 -12.51
N GLU A 528 13.13 -27.42 -12.99
CA GLU A 528 13.31 -26.00 -13.27
C GLU A 528 13.29 -25.21 -11.97
N VAL A 529 14.39 -24.52 -11.69
CA VAL A 529 14.53 -23.71 -10.47
C VAL A 529 13.54 -22.54 -10.54
N PRO A 530 12.66 -22.36 -9.54
CA PRO A 530 11.73 -21.26 -9.57
C PRO A 530 12.41 -19.91 -9.34
N GLU A 531 11.79 -18.85 -9.85
CA GLU A 531 12.28 -17.49 -9.62
C GLU A 531 12.22 -17.10 -8.13
N GLY A 532 13.12 -16.18 -7.76
CA GLY A 532 13.19 -15.62 -6.43
C GLY A 532 11.93 -14.86 -6.04
N ARG A 533 11.51 -15.03 -4.80
CA ARG A 533 10.28 -14.43 -4.28
C ARG A 533 10.27 -14.31 -2.76
N HIS A 534 9.54 -13.33 -2.25
CA HIS A 534 9.22 -13.23 -0.83
C HIS A 534 7.73 -12.99 -0.62
N SER A 535 7.28 -13.09 0.64
CA SER A 535 5.86 -12.93 0.99
C SER A 535 4.94 -13.88 0.19
N HIS A 536 5.46 -15.01 -0.29
CA HIS A 536 4.67 -16.09 -0.84
C HIS A 536 4.08 -16.91 0.30
N SER A 537 3.13 -17.77 -0.02
CA SER A 537 2.63 -18.77 0.91
C SER A 537 3.10 -20.16 0.49
N ALA A 538 3.23 -21.06 1.47
CA ALA A 538 3.56 -22.45 1.20
C ALA A 538 2.81 -23.38 2.15
N CYS A 539 2.48 -24.59 1.68
CA CYS A 539 1.82 -25.62 2.48
C CYS A 539 2.20 -27.02 1.99
N SER A 540 2.10 -28.02 2.88
CA SER A 540 2.42 -29.41 2.54
C SER A 540 1.34 -30.03 1.66
N TRP A 541 1.76 -30.80 0.65
CA TRP A 541 0.86 -31.61 -0.18
C TRP A 541 1.56 -32.84 -0.71
N GLN A 542 0.96 -34.03 -0.55
CA GLN A 542 1.49 -35.32 -1.03
C GLN A 542 2.98 -35.55 -0.67
N GLY A 543 3.39 -35.19 0.54
CA GLY A 543 4.78 -35.33 1.01
C GLY A 543 5.77 -34.27 0.47
N GLY A 544 5.30 -33.38 -0.42
CA GLY A 544 6.06 -32.26 -0.96
C GLY A 544 5.54 -30.90 -0.46
N VAL A 545 5.91 -29.82 -1.18
CA VAL A 545 5.58 -28.43 -0.83
C VAL A 545 4.92 -27.72 -2.01
N LEU A 546 3.73 -27.17 -1.80
CA LEU A 546 3.13 -26.21 -2.72
C LEU A 546 3.56 -24.80 -2.35
N ILE A 547 3.95 -24.01 -3.34
CA ILE A 547 4.33 -22.60 -3.20
C ILE A 547 3.48 -21.77 -4.15
N ALA A 548 2.81 -20.75 -3.65
CA ALA A 548 1.91 -19.92 -4.43
C ALA A 548 2.23 -18.43 -4.31
N GLY A 549 2.24 -17.76 -5.47
CA GLY A 549 2.42 -16.32 -5.60
C GLY A 549 3.70 -15.80 -4.94
N GLY A 550 3.61 -14.63 -4.31
CA GLY A 550 4.76 -13.90 -3.76
C GLY A 550 5.11 -12.67 -4.58
N LEU A 551 6.07 -11.90 -4.09
CA LEU A 551 6.60 -10.72 -4.75
C LEU A 551 7.99 -11.02 -5.30
N GLY A 552 8.16 -10.86 -6.61
CA GLY A 552 9.41 -11.07 -7.33
C GLY A 552 10.38 -9.89 -7.24
N ALA A 553 11.52 -10.01 -7.93
CA ALA A 553 12.61 -9.01 -7.91
C ALA A 553 12.20 -7.63 -8.44
N SER A 554 11.27 -7.57 -9.39
CA SER A 554 10.73 -6.32 -9.97
C SER A 554 9.62 -5.68 -9.13
N GLU A 555 9.52 -6.06 -7.84
CA GLU A 555 8.39 -5.78 -6.95
C GLU A 555 7.04 -6.19 -7.57
N GLU A 556 6.99 -7.25 -8.40
CA GLU A 556 5.77 -7.73 -9.06
C GLU A 556 5.14 -8.90 -8.33
N PRO A 557 3.82 -8.88 -8.06
CA PRO A 557 3.12 -10.04 -7.58
C PRO A 557 3.15 -11.15 -8.63
N LEU A 558 3.32 -12.39 -8.18
CA LEU A 558 3.42 -13.57 -9.03
C LEU A 558 2.10 -14.36 -8.99
N SER A 559 1.75 -15.01 -10.10
CA SER A 559 0.60 -15.92 -10.22
C SER A 559 0.98 -17.40 -10.28
N SER A 560 2.27 -17.72 -10.27
CA SER A 560 2.75 -19.09 -10.38
C SER A 560 2.37 -19.91 -9.14
N VAL A 561 1.94 -21.16 -9.37
CA VAL A 561 1.83 -22.21 -8.36
C VAL A 561 2.85 -23.28 -8.68
N LEU A 562 3.73 -23.57 -7.73
CA LEU A 562 4.86 -24.47 -7.87
C LEU A 562 4.69 -25.63 -6.90
N PHE A 563 5.11 -26.82 -7.32
CA PHE A 563 5.10 -28.01 -6.49
C PHE A 563 6.52 -28.59 -6.40
N LEU A 564 7.08 -28.58 -5.19
CA LEU A 564 8.26 -29.37 -4.85
C LEU A 564 7.81 -30.78 -4.51
N LYS A 565 7.78 -31.65 -5.52
CA LYS A 565 7.29 -33.01 -5.41
C LYS A 565 8.34 -33.93 -4.80
N SER A 566 7.92 -34.80 -3.88
CA SER A 566 8.80 -35.84 -3.33
C SER A 566 9.02 -36.95 -4.37
N ILE A 567 10.28 -37.33 -4.56
CA ILE A 567 10.72 -38.44 -5.44
C ILE A 567 11.68 -39.37 -4.68
N SER A 568 12.01 -40.52 -5.25
CA SER A 568 12.81 -41.55 -4.56
C SER A 568 14.21 -41.09 -4.12
N CYS A 569 14.81 -40.13 -4.82
CA CYS A 569 16.16 -39.62 -4.56
C CYS A 569 16.21 -38.17 -4.07
N GLY A 570 15.06 -37.59 -3.69
CA GLY A 570 15.00 -36.21 -3.20
C GLY A 570 13.69 -35.54 -3.59
N PHE A 571 13.79 -34.39 -4.25
CA PHE A 571 12.62 -33.63 -4.70
C PHE A 571 12.74 -33.17 -6.16
N LEU A 572 11.61 -32.88 -6.79
CA LEU A 572 11.50 -32.38 -8.16
C LEU A 572 10.62 -31.14 -8.19
N TRP A 573 11.10 -30.05 -8.78
CA TRP A 573 10.29 -28.88 -9.09
C TRP A 573 9.37 -29.15 -10.28
N GLU A 574 8.07 -28.95 -10.08
CA GLU A 574 7.04 -28.98 -11.12
C GLU A 574 6.21 -27.69 -11.05
N SER A 575 5.91 -27.09 -12.21
CA SER A 575 4.93 -26.00 -12.29
C SER A 575 3.52 -26.58 -12.37
N VAL A 576 2.60 -26.07 -11.56
CA VAL A 576 1.19 -26.46 -11.60
C VAL A 576 0.45 -25.55 -12.56
N VAL A 577 -0.05 -26.11 -13.66
CA VAL A 577 -0.80 -25.34 -14.68
C VAL A 577 -2.20 -25.07 -14.15
N ILE A 578 -2.54 -23.79 -13.98
CA ILE A 578 -3.83 -23.35 -13.46
C ILE A 578 -4.65 -22.69 -14.57
N GLN A 579 -5.93 -23.06 -14.69
CA GLN A 579 -6.85 -22.52 -15.67
C GLN A 579 -8.23 -22.21 -15.05
N PRO A 580 -8.76 -20.98 -15.17
CA PRO A 580 -8.07 -19.79 -15.67
C PRO A 580 -6.84 -19.43 -14.80
N PRO A 581 -5.90 -18.61 -15.29
CA PRO A 581 -4.79 -18.14 -14.46
C PRO A 581 -5.29 -17.40 -13.21
N ILE A 582 -4.65 -17.63 -12.06
CA ILE A 582 -4.97 -16.86 -10.86
C ILE A 582 -4.46 -15.43 -10.99
N THR A 583 -5.18 -14.48 -10.39
CA THR A 583 -4.69 -13.11 -10.30
C THR A 583 -3.42 -13.07 -9.43
N PRO A 584 -2.30 -12.50 -9.94
CA PRO A 584 -1.04 -12.45 -9.21
C PRO A 584 -1.15 -11.77 -7.84
N ARG A 585 -0.58 -12.39 -6.79
CA ARG A 585 -0.74 -11.92 -5.40
C ARG A 585 0.41 -12.30 -4.47
N TYR A 586 0.55 -11.57 -3.38
CA TYR A 586 1.50 -11.84 -2.29
C TYR A 586 0.90 -11.49 -0.92
N SER A 587 1.59 -11.87 0.16
CA SER A 587 1.14 -11.70 1.55
C SER A 587 -0.22 -12.35 1.87
N HIS A 588 -0.59 -13.38 1.10
CA HIS A 588 -1.74 -14.25 1.37
C HIS A 588 -1.30 -15.46 2.19
N THR A 589 -2.26 -16.26 2.63
CA THR A 589 -2.01 -17.56 3.29
C THR A 589 -2.49 -18.71 2.41
N ALA A 590 -1.92 -19.91 2.57
CA ALA A 590 -2.28 -21.08 1.76
C ALA A 590 -2.53 -22.33 2.61
N HIS A 591 -3.54 -23.11 2.20
CA HIS A 591 -3.92 -24.36 2.84
C HIS A 591 -4.41 -25.37 1.82
N VAL A 592 -4.23 -26.66 2.09
CA VAL A 592 -4.87 -27.72 1.30
C VAL A 592 -6.00 -28.36 2.11
N LEU A 593 -7.19 -28.39 1.53
CA LEU A 593 -8.36 -29.09 2.06
C LEU A 593 -8.96 -29.95 0.95
N ASN A 594 -9.08 -31.26 1.18
CA ASN A 594 -9.72 -32.22 0.27
C ASN A 594 -9.22 -32.14 -1.19
N GLY A 595 -7.89 -32.01 -1.38
CA GLY A 595 -7.27 -31.91 -2.71
C GLY A 595 -7.43 -30.54 -3.39
N LYS A 596 -7.96 -29.54 -2.68
CA LYS A 596 -8.07 -28.16 -3.16
C LYS A 596 -7.12 -27.25 -2.40
N LEU A 597 -6.35 -26.45 -3.12
CA LEU A 597 -5.50 -25.39 -2.59
C LEU A 597 -6.32 -24.11 -2.42
N LEU A 598 -6.32 -23.56 -1.21
CA LEU A 598 -7.00 -22.34 -0.82
C LEU A 598 -5.96 -21.22 -0.67
N LEU A 599 -6.11 -20.11 -1.39
CA LEU A 599 -5.29 -18.91 -1.23
C LEU A 599 -6.15 -17.79 -0.63
N VAL A 600 -5.84 -17.36 0.59
CA VAL A 600 -6.71 -16.47 1.37
C VAL A 600 -6.08 -15.09 1.51
N GLY A 601 -6.76 -14.08 0.99
CA GLY A 601 -6.36 -12.68 1.06
C GLY A 601 -5.12 -12.35 0.21
N GLY A 602 -4.28 -11.47 0.75
CA GLY A 602 -3.10 -10.91 0.14
C GLY A 602 -3.32 -9.54 -0.50
N VAL A 603 -2.33 -9.13 -1.30
CA VAL A 603 -2.35 -7.91 -2.10
C VAL A 603 -2.12 -8.29 -3.57
N TRP A 604 -2.98 -7.80 -4.45
CA TRP A 604 -2.75 -7.76 -5.89
C TRP A 604 -2.69 -6.31 -6.36
N ILE A 605 -2.10 -6.07 -7.54
CA ILE A 605 -2.04 -4.73 -8.15
C ILE A 605 -2.69 -4.69 -9.53
N HIS A 606 -2.93 -5.86 -10.13
CA HIS A 606 -3.44 -6.01 -11.49
C HIS A 606 -4.97 -6.10 -11.55
N SER A 607 -5.69 -6.05 -10.41
CA SER A 607 -7.16 -6.09 -10.40
C SER A 607 -7.76 -4.83 -9.78
N SER A 608 -8.95 -4.50 -10.27
CA SER A 608 -9.84 -3.48 -9.71
C SER A 608 -10.47 -3.87 -8.37
N SER A 609 -10.60 -5.17 -8.09
CA SER A 609 -11.25 -5.72 -6.89
C SER A 609 -10.27 -5.90 -5.72
N VAL A 610 -10.67 -6.58 -4.64
CA VAL A 610 -9.76 -7.00 -3.54
C VAL A 610 -9.75 -8.52 -3.36
N PRO A 611 -8.62 -9.12 -2.92
CA PRO A 611 -8.51 -10.58 -2.83
C PRO A 611 -9.47 -11.18 -1.79
N GLY A 612 -10.28 -12.14 -2.23
CA GLY A 612 -11.08 -13.01 -1.36
C GLY A 612 -10.36 -14.33 -1.08
N VAL A 613 -10.99 -15.44 -1.48
CA VAL A 613 -10.40 -16.78 -1.42
C VAL A 613 -10.36 -17.39 -2.83
N THR A 614 -9.16 -17.69 -3.31
CA THR A 614 -8.99 -18.49 -4.53
C THR A 614 -8.96 -19.96 -4.17
N VAL A 615 -9.77 -20.77 -4.83
CA VAL A 615 -9.84 -22.22 -4.67
C VAL A 615 -9.36 -22.89 -5.95
N ILE A 616 -8.29 -23.68 -5.84
CA ILE A 616 -7.66 -24.37 -6.95
C ILE A 616 -7.79 -25.87 -6.74
N ASP A 617 -8.44 -26.57 -7.65
CA ASP A 617 -8.48 -28.02 -7.64
C ASP A 617 -7.15 -28.58 -8.14
N LEU A 618 -6.37 -29.22 -7.26
CA LEU A 618 -5.00 -29.65 -7.58
C LEU A 618 -4.94 -30.83 -8.54
N THR A 619 -6.05 -31.52 -8.78
CA THR A 619 -6.12 -32.63 -9.74
C THR A 619 -6.40 -32.13 -11.15
N THR A 620 -7.30 -31.16 -11.27
CA THR A 620 -7.76 -30.64 -12.58
C THR A 620 -7.06 -29.36 -13.01
N GLY A 621 -6.42 -28.64 -12.08
CA GLY A 621 -5.86 -27.30 -12.30
C GLY A 621 -6.92 -26.21 -12.40
N LEU A 622 -8.20 -26.50 -12.14
CA LEU A 622 -9.28 -25.51 -12.25
C LEU A 622 -9.27 -24.56 -11.06
N SER A 623 -9.25 -23.25 -11.33
CA SER A 623 -9.38 -22.23 -10.28
C SER A 623 -10.75 -21.57 -10.26
N SER A 624 -11.20 -21.20 -9.07
CA SER A 624 -12.44 -20.47 -8.82
C SER A 624 -12.20 -19.44 -7.71
N GLU A 625 -12.90 -18.31 -7.78
CA GLU A 625 -12.76 -17.22 -6.82
C GLU A 625 -14.00 -17.13 -5.93
N TYR A 626 -13.82 -16.87 -4.64
CA TYR A 626 -14.88 -16.78 -3.65
C TYR A 626 -14.77 -15.47 -2.89
N GLN A 627 -15.90 -14.83 -2.65
CA GLN A 627 -15.95 -13.67 -1.77
C GLN A 627 -16.03 -14.10 -0.30
N ILE A 628 -15.63 -13.20 0.59
CA ILE A 628 -15.79 -13.37 2.03
C ILE A 628 -16.97 -12.50 2.47
N ASP A 629 -18.00 -13.11 3.04
CA ASP A 629 -19.13 -12.38 3.60
C ASP A 629 -18.77 -11.84 4.98
N THR A 630 -18.54 -10.52 5.05
CA THR A 630 -18.17 -9.82 6.27
C THR A 630 -19.37 -9.24 7.02
N THR A 631 -20.61 -9.67 6.72
CA THR A 631 -21.83 -9.14 7.38
C THR A 631 -21.77 -9.20 8.90
N TYR A 632 -21.14 -10.24 9.47
CA TYR A 632 -20.99 -10.43 10.91
C TYR A 632 -19.56 -10.15 11.43
N VAL A 633 -18.78 -9.36 10.68
CA VAL A 633 -17.41 -9.00 11.04
C VAL A 633 -17.28 -7.47 11.05
N PRO A 634 -16.67 -6.87 12.10
CA PRO A 634 -16.38 -5.44 12.08
C PRO A 634 -15.53 -5.05 10.87
N TRP A 635 -16.02 -4.09 10.09
CA TRP A 635 -15.34 -3.56 8.91
C TRP A 635 -14.52 -2.30 9.29
N PRO A 636 -13.29 -2.10 8.77
CA PRO A 636 -12.61 -2.88 7.72
C PRO A 636 -11.95 -4.20 8.18
N LEU A 637 -11.75 -5.15 7.26
CA LEU A 637 -10.97 -6.38 7.50
C LEU A 637 -9.79 -6.45 6.51
N MET A 638 -8.55 -6.39 7.02
CA MET A 638 -7.33 -6.40 6.21
C MET A 638 -6.68 -7.78 6.17
N LEU A 639 -6.77 -8.46 5.03
CA LEU A 639 -6.26 -9.82 4.86
C LEU A 639 -4.85 -9.86 4.25
N HIS A 640 -3.97 -9.00 4.72
CA HIS A 640 -2.53 -9.01 4.44
C HIS A 640 -1.75 -8.87 5.75
N ASN A 641 -0.49 -9.35 5.76
CA ASN A 641 0.32 -9.52 6.96
C ASN A 641 -0.37 -10.30 8.10
N HIS A 642 -1.41 -11.08 7.78
CA HIS A 642 -2.17 -11.93 8.70
C HIS A 642 -1.59 -13.35 8.70
N THR A 643 -2.03 -14.17 9.65
CA THR A 643 -1.83 -15.63 9.60
C THR A 643 -3.18 -16.33 9.56
N SER A 644 -3.21 -17.57 9.10
CA SER A 644 -4.44 -18.35 9.14
C SER A 644 -4.16 -19.81 9.49
N ILE A 645 -5.12 -20.44 10.18
CA ILE A 645 -5.02 -21.81 10.68
C ILE A 645 -6.23 -22.59 10.19
N LEU A 646 -5.99 -23.64 9.39
CA LEU A 646 -7.02 -24.57 8.96
C LEU A 646 -7.35 -25.54 10.10
N LEU A 647 -8.65 -25.74 10.35
CA LEU A 647 -9.22 -26.77 11.20
C LEU A 647 -9.96 -27.76 10.29
N PRO A 648 -9.28 -28.80 9.76
CA PRO A 648 -9.82 -29.64 8.70
C PRO A 648 -11.09 -30.39 9.10
N GLU A 649 -11.13 -30.90 10.34
CA GLU A 649 -12.27 -31.67 10.87
C GLU A 649 -13.55 -30.82 10.97
N GLU A 650 -13.39 -29.53 11.22
CA GLU A 650 -14.48 -28.56 11.34
C GLU A 650 -14.79 -27.86 10.02
N GLN A 651 -13.95 -28.06 9.00
CA GLN A 651 -13.97 -27.31 7.74
C GLN A 651 -14.01 -25.79 7.99
N GLN A 652 -13.17 -25.32 8.91
CA GLN A 652 -13.09 -23.92 9.28
C GLN A 652 -11.67 -23.40 9.07
N LEU A 653 -11.56 -22.13 8.70
CA LEU A 653 -10.30 -21.42 8.65
C LEU A 653 -10.33 -20.24 9.62
N LEU A 654 -9.41 -20.22 10.58
CA LEU A 654 -9.23 -19.09 11.49
C LEU A 654 -8.27 -18.09 10.88
N LEU A 655 -8.68 -16.82 10.82
CA LEU A 655 -7.88 -15.67 10.38
C LEU A 655 -7.42 -14.89 11.62
N LEU A 656 -6.11 -14.80 11.80
CA LEU A 656 -5.47 -14.27 13.00
C LEU A 656 -4.68 -13.00 12.66
N GLY A 657 -5.05 -11.90 13.30
CA GLY A 657 -4.42 -10.59 13.12
C GLY A 657 -4.49 -10.10 11.68
N GLY A 658 -3.51 -9.29 11.27
CA GLY A 658 -3.48 -8.62 9.96
C GLY A 658 -3.68 -7.11 10.08
N GLY A 659 -3.33 -6.40 9.01
CA GLY A 659 -3.33 -4.94 8.95
C GLY A 659 -2.00 -4.36 8.51
N GLY A 660 -1.83 -3.06 8.75
CA GLY A 660 -0.68 -2.31 8.29
C GLY A 660 -0.74 -0.82 8.62
N ASN A 661 0.27 -0.08 8.18
CA ASN A 661 0.44 1.34 8.54
C ASN A 661 -0.49 2.30 7.79
N CYS A 662 -1.16 1.83 6.73
CA CYS A 662 -2.14 2.57 5.93
C CYS A 662 -1.58 3.91 5.43
N PHE A 663 -0.39 3.89 4.85
CA PHE A 663 0.34 5.09 4.41
C PHE A 663 0.53 6.10 5.55
N SER A 664 -0.02 7.31 5.42
CA SER A 664 -0.01 8.36 6.46
C SER A 664 -1.30 8.41 7.27
N PHE A 665 -2.25 7.50 7.02
CA PHE A 665 -3.60 7.57 7.59
C PHE A 665 -3.67 7.02 9.02
N GLY A 666 -2.69 6.21 9.41
CA GLY A 666 -2.55 5.64 10.75
C GLY A 666 -2.57 4.12 10.70
N THR A 667 -1.84 3.50 11.62
CA THR A 667 -1.77 2.04 11.69
C THR A 667 -3.13 1.44 12.05
N TYR A 668 -3.55 0.45 11.26
CA TYR A 668 -4.74 -0.35 11.49
C TYR A 668 -4.36 -1.80 11.81
N PHE A 669 -5.06 -2.39 12.78
CA PHE A 669 -4.96 -3.81 13.11
C PHE A 669 -6.35 -4.41 13.06
N ASN A 670 -6.48 -5.61 12.50
CA ASN A 670 -7.71 -6.36 12.60
C ASN A 670 -8.07 -6.56 14.08
N PRO A 671 -9.25 -6.12 14.52
CA PRO A 671 -9.57 -6.05 15.94
C PRO A 671 -9.90 -7.43 16.53
N HIS A 672 -10.24 -8.41 15.71
CA HIS A 672 -10.71 -9.72 16.15
C HIS A 672 -10.14 -10.85 15.29
N THR A 673 -10.06 -12.03 15.89
CA THR A 673 -9.91 -13.29 15.15
C THR A 673 -11.24 -13.61 14.46
N VAL A 674 -11.17 -14.00 13.19
CA VAL A 674 -12.34 -14.28 12.34
C VAL A 674 -12.30 -15.74 11.90
N THR A 675 -13.45 -16.41 11.91
CA THR A 675 -13.60 -17.74 11.30
C THR A 675 -14.20 -17.58 9.91
N LEU A 676 -13.69 -18.34 8.94
CA LEU A 676 -14.35 -18.60 7.67
C LEU A 676 -14.92 -20.02 7.67
N ASP A 677 -16.19 -20.15 7.31
CA ASP A 677 -16.85 -21.44 7.11
C ASP A 677 -16.58 -21.96 5.69
N LEU A 678 -15.93 -23.13 5.58
CA LEU A 678 -15.57 -23.78 4.31
C LEU A 678 -16.49 -24.96 3.96
N SER A 679 -17.57 -25.17 4.70
CA SER A 679 -18.49 -26.31 4.53
C SER A 679 -19.04 -26.44 3.10
N SER A 680 -19.21 -25.33 2.40
CA SER A 680 -19.66 -25.30 0.99
C SER A 680 -18.73 -26.03 0.03
N LEU A 681 -17.45 -26.23 0.38
CA LEU A 681 -16.49 -26.99 -0.42
C LEU A 681 -16.67 -28.51 -0.32
N SER A 682 -17.37 -28.99 0.72
CA SER A 682 -17.66 -30.42 0.91
C SER A 682 -18.97 -30.88 0.27
N ALA A 683 -19.87 -29.96 -0.08
CA ALA A 683 -21.21 -30.26 -0.59
C ALA A 683 -21.24 -30.86 -2.02
N GLY A 684 -20.08 -31.11 -2.64
CA GLY A 684 -19.95 -31.63 -4.00
C GLY A 684 -19.13 -32.91 -4.15
N GLN A 685 -18.84 -33.64 -3.06
CA GLN A 685 -18.20 -34.96 -3.10
C GLN A 685 -19.21 -36.11 -3.14
#